data_AF-A0A378IYP4-F1
#
_entry.id   AF-A0A378IYP4-F1
#
_cell.length_a   1.000
_cell.length_b   1.000
_cell.length_c   1.000
_cell.angle_alpha   90.00
_cell.angle_beta   90.00
_cell.angle_gamma   90.00
#
_symmetry.space_group_name_H-M   'P 1'
#
loop_
_entity.id
_entity.type
_entity.pdbx_description
1 polymer ?
#
loop_
_entity_poly.entity_id
_entity_poly.type
_entity_poly.pdbx_seq_one_letter_code
_entity_poly.pdbx_strand_id
1 'polypeptide(L)'
;MTLPVKALRYQQLKFLGATTPSGHEVSEVEFVDVDGQTKTGFFKPLDSTYPPLLAKYSVAISVALRLALGDRAAEDRLVFDDEGKIVGSISISLTNFKPLLCSLETIPADPQKREQVCPSVASLLRYNVVEWLVAAFHYKCDDRHPGNIGLVGMIDWDMFLYHITSIIKGQRLIDGILKEAPEKGMRLKSTNLDNFPILDDRTHWPSNALPGNLNVNKRCMSYAAFQALAENPSTEINEKTVHFQEQLFAALLKELLTFDPSVLRVRLEEYLDDLPLDYFSLGDEKKEKLQKSHPKLFTEQADKQLFIDHMMAVLQEQYDEFYRAVVFYIGCDKNKSGVPVVSFSSFLRNRPSVYHEIKGWATCQNKRMDHCWSQYQSKKSTTTTITPETGDASPLDAYCVGPEGRYNLETLEQRYHKIWRDAHVLQLNNIILEARILAHELANNLSTESMPLELGESVMIDELSSLTEAWQLLGETPSLSESRRIECDSNSSLRQGLYILEQFIEQLSKCAHQYYRLNLTELTIENNQAFCDDLAKIIRDHEKDIYKTFGRSTWAFKFVKIVEELQRYYGGLHFQRHLRSTDAELFTSVRYDYPALLKRSHTEEEIVNACLSALFDWANALDKKILEGHILAIIKECYQPSPWNIVANRTRAEEVQLYLKDCYDDGANCLASILSVGGHETTSLNTLLITHLIPEMLKDTIGQVDVNLMGVRDACERGEFDALAYTCSATKYARDEGRFTHVYTHKNMAQFNSAVYRWINSMDVSAFQKMVEAALGEYEPYRLNFLSQKRRGPEVRGYLYDQQGPSNRQVLANIFANGKVNENSLNTFLFKRVIKAMQEDFSRYRNEFPPGYSTIMKMDKLNMQVFLNSLEAYAEIYKKMNEKTANVVSSCQ
;
A
#
# COMPACT_ATOMS: atom_id res chain seq x y z
N MET A 1 -35.84 -0.64 -33.13
CA MET A 1 -34.70 -0.49 -32.22
C MET A 1 -34.07 -1.86 -32.03
N THR A 2 -32.75 -1.93 -31.99
CA THR A 2 -32.05 -3.08 -31.45
C THR A 2 -32.35 -3.14 -29.96
N LEU A 3 -32.63 -4.33 -29.42
CA LEU A 3 -32.81 -4.47 -27.97
C LEU A 3 -31.45 -4.33 -27.29
N PRO A 4 -31.40 -3.77 -26.07
CA PRO A 4 -30.18 -3.81 -25.28
C PRO A 4 -29.66 -5.23 -25.16
N VAL A 5 -28.34 -5.37 -25.15
CA VAL A 5 -27.66 -6.67 -25.24
C VAL A 5 -28.13 -7.63 -24.15
N LYS A 6 -28.31 -7.13 -22.92
CA LYS A 6 -28.75 -7.87 -21.74
C LYS A 6 -30.26 -7.82 -21.46
N ALA A 7 -31.07 -7.29 -22.39
CA ALA A 7 -32.51 -7.31 -22.27
C ALA A 7 -33.10 -8.70 -22.56
N LEU A 8 -34.30 -8.96 -22.06
CA LEU A 8 -35.08 -10.16 -22.34
C LEU A 8 -36.34 -9.81 -23.13
N ARG A 9 -36.80 -10.73 -23.97
CA ARG A 9 -38.12 -10.67 -24.60
C ARG A 9 -39.13 -11.35 -23.68
N TYR A 10 -40.33 -10.81 -23.61
CA TYR A 10 -41.41 -11.34 -22.79
C TYR A 10 -41.71 -12.81 -23.11
N GLN A 11 -41.64 -13.19 -24.38
CA GLN A 11 -41.84 -14.57 -24.83
C GLN A 11 -40.77 -15.56 -24.34
N GLN A 12 -39.60 -15.09 -23.88
CA GLN A 12 -38.56 -15.96 -23.29
C GLN A 12 -38.92 -16.38 -21.86
N LEU A 13 -39.91 -15.74 -21.24
CA LEU A 13 -40.30 -16.01 -19.86
C LEU A 13 -41.35 -17.12 -19.78
N LYS A 14 -41.05 -18.16 -19.01
CA LYS A 14 -41.99 -19.21 -18.64
C LYS A 14 -42.52 -18.95 -17.22
N PHE A 15 -43.80 -18.62 -17.12
CA PHE A 15 -44.45 -18.30 -15.85
C PHE A 15 -44.72 -19.56 -15.02
N LEU A 16 -44.34 -19.54 -13.75
CA LEU A 16 -44.41 -20.71 -12.85
C LEU A 16 -45.68 -20.75 -11.97
N GLY A 17 -46.55 -19.73 -12.08
CA GLY A 17 -47.89 -19.72 -11.46
C GLY A 17 -47.94 -19.32 -9.98
N ALA A 18 -46.80 -19.06 -9.33
CA ALA A 18 -46.73 -18.48 -7.99
C ALA A 18 -46.68 -16.94 -8.08
N THR A 19 -47.68 -16.27 -7.50
CA THR A 19 -47.61 -14.84 -7.21
C THR A 19 -47.09 -14.63 -5.79
N THR A 20 -46.01 -13.88 -5.66
CA THR A 20 -45.41 -13.59 -4.35
C THR A 20 -46.16 -12.41 -3.70
N PRO A 21 -46.50 -12.46 -2.40
CA PRO A 21 -47.05 -11.31 -1.70
C PRO A 21 -46.04 -10.14 -1.72
N SER A 22 -46.29 -9.15 -2.57
CA SER A 22 -45.45 -7.96 -2.75
C SER A 22 -46.34 -6.71 -2.89
N GLY A 23 -45.74 -5.53 -2.72
CA GLY A 23 -46.43 -4.25 -2.96
C GLY A 23 -46.81 -4.02 -4.44
N HIS A 24 -46.21 -4.79 -5.34
CA HIS A 24 -46.55 -4.89 -6.77
C HIS A 24 -46.95 -6.32 -7.08
N GLU A 25 -47.71 -6.51 -8.16
CA GLU A 25 -47.94 -7.85 -8.71
C GLU A 25 -46.60 -8.37 -9.26
N VAL A 26 -46.13 -9.51 -8.75
CA VAL A 26 -44.85 -10.10 -9.15
C VAL A 26 -45.08 -11.58 -9.46
N SER A 27 -44.60 -12.03 -10.61
CA SER A 27 -44.71 -13.41 -11.05
C SER A 27 -43.35 -14.11 -11.06
N GLU A 28 -43.29 -15.31 -10.50
CA GLU A 28 -42.12 -16.17 -10.64
C GLU A 28 -42.01 -16.70 -12.08
N VAL A 29 -40.82 -16.59 -12.67
CA VAL A 29 -40.55 -16.97 -14.06
C VAL A 29 -39.25 -17.76 -14.17
N GLU A 30 -39.19 -18.59 -15.20
CA GLU A 30 -38.02 -19.36 -15.63
C GLU A 30 -37.64 -18.96 -17.05
N PHE A 31 -36.35 -18.87 -17.35
CA PHE A 31 -35.83 -18.61 -18.70
C PHE A 31 -34.46 -19.26 -18.90
N VAL A 32 -34.07 -19.49 -20.15
CA VAL A 32 -32.74 -20.03 -20.50
C VAL A 32 -31.80 -18.85 -20.80
N ASP A 33 -30.69 -18.77 -20.06
CA ASP A 33 -29.67 -17.75 -20.24
C ASP A 33 -28.56 -18.22 -21.21
N VAL A 34 -27.63 -17.34 -21.57
CA VAL A 34 -26.66 -17.56 -22.68
C VAL A 34 -25.56 -18.56 -22.39
N ASP A 35 -25.34 -18.83 -21.12
CA ASP A 35 -24.50 -19.94 -20.70
C ASP A 35 -25.18 -21.30 -20.97
N GLY A 36 -26.46 -21.30 -21.33
CA GLY A 36 -27.31 -22.48 -21.54
C GLY A 36 -27.99 -22.94 -20.25
N GLN A 37 -27.81 -22.21 -19.14
CA GLN A 37 -28.41 -22.55 -17.86
C GLN A 37 -29.81 -21.97 -17.75
N THR A 38 -30.71 -22.78 -17.20
CA THR A 38 -32.02 -22.32 -16.79
C THR A 38 -31.89 -21.49 -15.51
N LYS A 39 -32.32 -20.23 -15.56
CA LYS A 39 -32.34 -19.31 -14.41
C LYS A 39 -33.78 -19.03 -13.99
N THR A 40 -33.97 -18.79 -12.70
CA THR A 40 -35.23 -18.34 -12.11
C THR A 40 -35.15 -16.87 -11.75
N GLY A 41 -36.28 -16.19 -11.78
CA GLY A 41 -36.38 -14.79 -11.39
C GLY A 41 -37.81 -14.37 -11.13
N PHE A 42 -37.96 -13.08 -10.82
CA PHE A 42 -39.22 -12.45 -10.49
C PHE A 42 -39.53 -11.35 -11.49
N PHE A 43 -40.54 -11.57 -12.32
CA PHE A 43 -41.01 -10.58 -13.29
C PHE A 43 -41.98 -9.60 -12.63
N LYS A 44 -41.69 -8.31 -12.81
CA LYS A 44 -42.49 -7.18 -12.34
C LYS A 44 -43.02 -6.41 -13.56
N PRO A 45 -44.32 -6.54 -13.89
CA PRO A 45 -44.94 -5.80 -14.99
C PRO A 45 -44.99 -4.29 -14.67
N LEU A 46 -45.14 -3.50 -15.72
CA LEU A 46 -45.36 -2.05 -15.55
C LEU A 46 -46.76 -1.75 -14.99
N ASP A 47 -46.83 -0.74 -14.14
CA ASP A 47 -48.08 -0.14 -13.66
C ASP A 47 -47.92 1.37 -13.39
N SER A 48 -48.97 2.03 -12.89
CA SER A 48 -48.95 3.48 -12.62
C SER A 48 -47.90 3.93 -11.59
N THR A 49 -47.45 3.03 -10.72
CA THR A 49 -46.43 3.21 -9.68
C THR A 49 -45.09 2.54 -10.02
N TYR A 50 -45.04 1.76 -11.10
CA TYR A 50 -43.83 1.19 -11.68
C TYR A 50 -43.79 1.46 -13.20
N PRO A 51 -43.66 2.74 -13.62
CA PRO A 51 -43.64 3.11 -15.03
C PRO A 51 -42.31 2.70 -15.72
N PRO A 52 -42.23 2.74 -17.06
CA PRO A 52 -41.01 2.39 -17.81
C PRO A 52 -39.76 3.11 -17.29
N LEU A 53 -39.86 4.39 -16.91
CA LEU A 53 -38.75 5.13 -16.34
C LEU A 53 -38.22 4.49 -15.05
N LEU A 54 -39.10 4.06 -14.15
CA LEU A 54 -38.69 3.45 -12.89
C LEU A 54 -38.07 2.05 -13.11
N ALA A 55 -38.55 1.30 -14.10
CA ALA A 55 -37.93 0.04 -14.51
C ALA A 55 -36.49 0.26 -15.00
N LYS A 56 -36.25 1.28 -15.83
CA LYS A 56 -34.89 1.67 -16.27
C LYS A 56 -33.98 2.05 -15.08
N TYR A 57 -34.49 2.82 -14.12
CA TYR A 57 -33.78 3.15 -12.88
C TYR A 57 -33.45 1.90 -12.04
N SER A 58 -34.39 0.97 -11.89
CA SER A 58 -34.19 -0.30 -11.16
C SER A 58 -33.03 -1.10 -11.74
N VAL A 59 -33.02 -1.25 -13.07
CA VAL A 59 -31.95 -1.96 -13.80
C VAL A 59 -30.62 -1.23 -13.65
N ALA A 60 -30.58 0.08 -13.85
CA ALA A 60 -29.34 0.86 -13.70
C ALA A 60 -28.75 0.77 -12.28
N ILE A 61 -29.59 0.81 -11.24
CA ILE A 61 -29.16 0.63 -9.85
C ILE A 61 -28.62 -0.77 -9.60
N SER A 62 -29.24 -1.81 -10.17
CA SER A 62 -28.70 -3.17 -10.07
C SER A 62 -27.27 -3.26 -10.62
N VAL A 63 -27.00 -2.61 -11.75
CA VAL A 63 -25.66 -2.55 -12.36
C VAL A 63 -24.67 -1.81 -11.46
N ALA A 64 -25.08 -0.65 -10.93
CA ALA A 64 -24.24 0.17 -10.04
C ALA A 64 -23.87 -0.57 -8.74
N LEU A 65 -24.86 -1.17 -8.06
CA LEU A 65 -24.64 -1.93 -6.82
C LEU A 65 -23.70 -3.13 -7.02
N ARG A 66 -23.79 -3.80 -8.17
CA ARG A 66 -22.93 -4.94 -8.50
C ARG A 66 -21.46 -4.53 -8.70
N LEU A 67 -21.12 -3.25 -8.86
CA LEU A 67 -19.73 -2.79 -8.88
C LEU A 67 -18.99 -3.09 -7.58
N ALA A 68 -19.65 -2.97 -6.43
CA ALA A 68 -19.05 -3.22 -5.11
C ALA A 68 -19.52 -4.56 -4.50
N LEU A 69 -20.77 -4.96 -4.77
CA LEU A 69 -21.40 -6.12 -4.14
C LEU A 69 -21.27 -7.42 -4.93
N GLY A 70 -21.00 -7.35 -6.25
CA GLY A 70 -21.02 -8.53 -7.13
C GLY A 70 -22.32 -9.33 -6.97
N ASP A 71 -22.22 -10.63 -6.73
CA ASP A 71 -23.38 -11.52 -6.55
C ASP A 71 -24.18 -11.33 -5.25
N ARG A 72 -23.83 -10.36 -4.41
CA ARG A 72 -24.65 -9.98 -3.25
C ARG A 72 -25.78 -9.02 -3.61
N ALA A 73 -25.81 -8.51 -4.85
CA ALA A 73 -26.94 -7.75 -5.39
C ALA A 73 -27.57 -8.53 -6.55
N ALA A 74 -28.89 -8.78 -6.48
CA ALA A 74 -29.64 -9.32 -7.60
C ALA A 74 -29.44 -8.48 -8.88
N GLU A 75 -29.32 -9.18 -10.00
CA GLU A 75 -29.29 -8.56 -11.32
C GLU A 75 -30.71 -8.30 -11.79
N ASP A 76 -30.99 -7.08 -12.23
CA ASP A 76 -32.25 -6.74 -12.90
C ASP A 76 -32.03 -6.58 -14.41
N ARG A 77 -32.97 -7.04 -15.22
CA ARG A 77 -32.98 -6.85 -16.68
C ARG A 77 -34.32 -6.27 -17.13
N LEU A 78 -34.31 -5.46 -18.18
CA LEU A 78 -35.53 -4.99 -18.84
C LEU A 78 -36.16 -6.13 -19.65
N VAL A 79 -37.48 -6.15 -19.69
CA VAL A 79 -38.27 -7.09 -20.48
C VAL A 79 -39.06 -6.33 -21.55
N PHE A 80 -38.96 -6.77 -22.80
CA PHE A 80 -39.59 -6.13 -23.96
C PHE A 80 -40.63 -7.03 -24.63
N ASP A 81 -41.67 -6.42 -25.19
CA ASP A 81 -42.61 -7.10 -26.10
C ASP A 81 -42.04 -7.25 -27.52
N ASP A 82 -42.85 -7.79 -28.43
CA ASP A 82 -42.45 -8.03 -29.82
C ASP A 82 -42.35 -6.72 -30.63
N GLU A 83 -43.06 -5.68 -30.20
CA GLU A 83 -42.97 -4.32 -30.74
C GLU A 83 -41.74 -3.56 -30.24
N GLY A 84 -40.97 -4.13 -29.31
CA GLY A 84 -39.77 -3.52 -28.74
C GLY A 84 -40.08 -2.43 -27.70
N LYS A 85 -41.23 -2.49 -27.03
CA LYS A 85 -41.57 -1.65 -25.88
C LYS A 85 -41.26 -2.36 -24.58
N ILE A 86 -40.85 -1.59 -23.57
CA ILE A 86 -40.64 -2.12 -22.22
C ILE A 86 -42.00 -2.52 -21.64
N VAL A 87 -42.13 -3.76 -21.18
CA VAL A 87 -43.33 -4.30 -20.50
C VAL A 87 -43.10 -4.62 -19.03
N GLY A 88 -41.85 -4.51 -18.57
CA GLY A 88 -41.50 -4.67 -17.16
C GLY A 88 -40.01 -4.86 -16.98
N SER A 89 -39.65 -5.41 -15.81
CA SER A 89 -38.31 -5.84 -15.48
C SER A 89 -38.35 -7.22 -14.82
N ILE A 90 -37.23 -7.92 -14.82
CA ILE A 90 -37.05 -9.17 -14.10
C ILE A 90 -35.85 -9.04 -13.16
N SER A 91 -36.04 -9.46 -11.91
CA SER A 91 -34.97 -9.59 -10.92
C SER A 91 -34.55 -11.06 -10.80
N ILE A 92 -33.29 -11.37 -11.11
CA ILE A 92 -32.78 -12.75 -11.11
C ILE A 92 -32.56 -13.23 -9.68
N SER A 93 -33.00 -14.45 -9.38
CA SER A 93 -32.90 -15.02 -8.04
C SER A 93 -31.45 -15.11 -7.55
N LEU A 94 -31.21 -14.63 -6.33
CA LEU A 94 -29.93 -14.79 -5.66
C LEU A 94 -29.78 -16.21 -5.10
N THR A 95 -28.64 -16.84 -5.37
CA THR A 95 -28.34 -18.19 -4.89
C THR A 95 -28.32 -18.21 -3.36
N ASN A 96 -29.06 -19.15 -2.74
CA ASN A 96 -29.20 -19.31 -1.28
C ASN A 96 -29.81 -18.09 -0.55
N PHE A 97 -30.45 -17.16 -1.26
CA PHE A 97 -31.11 -16.04 -0.63
C PHE A 97 -32.31 -16.49 0.21
N LYS A 98 -32.36 -15.98 1.43
CA LYS A 98 -33.50 -16.14 2.34
C LYS A 98 -33.80 -14.75 2.91
N PRO A 99 -35.04 -14.25 2.73
CA PRO A 99 -35.42 -13.00 3.35
C PRO A 99 -35.35 -13.13 4.87
N LEU A 100 -35.04 -12.02 5.54
CA LEU A 100 -35.13 -11.98 7.00
C LEU A 100 -36.61 -12.04 7.45
N LEU A 101 -36.85 -12.40 8.70
CA LEU A 101 -38.19 -12.44 9.27
C LEU A 101 -38.71 -11.04 9.58
N CYS A 102 -39.98 -10.81 9.26
CA CYS A 102 -40.76 -9.70 9.76
C CYS A 102 -41.42 -10.04 11.11
N SER A 103 -41.89 -9.02 11.82
CA SER A 103 -42.28 -9.13 13.23
C SER A 103 -43.47 -10.05 13.54
N LEU A 104 -44.28 -10.43 12.55
CA LEU A 104 -45.44 -11.31 12.74
C LEU A 104 -45.19 -12.76 12.31
N GLU A 105 -43.99 -13.07 11.82
CA GLU A 105 -43.65 -14.42 11.38
C GLU A 105 -43.17 -15.31 12.53
N THR A 106 -43.25 -16.62 12.31
CA THR A 106 -42.81 -17.61 13.30
C THR A 106 -41.29 -17.81 13.21
N ILE A 107 -40.60 -17.65 14.34
CA ILE A 107 -39.17 -17.95 14.44
C ILE A 107 -38.95 -19.47 14.32
N PRO A 108 -38.08 -19.95 13.42
CA PRO A 108 -37.71 -21.36 13.38
C PRO A 108 -37.19 -21.87 14.74
N ALA A 109 -37.69 -23.02 15.18
CA ALA A 109 -37.21 -23.67 16.41
C ALA A 109 -35.77 -24.21 16.29
N ASP A 110 -35.37 -24.58 15.08
CA ASP A 110 -34.01 -25.02 14.78
C ASP A 110 -33.01 -23.84 14.85
N PRO A 111 -31.97 -23.90 15.70
CA PRO A 111 -31.06 -22.78 15.90
C PRO A 111 -30.31 -22.35 14.61
N GLN A 112 -29.95 -23.29 13.74
CA GLN A 112 -29.23 -22.97 12.51
C GLN A 112 -30.13 -22.25 11.50
N LYS A 113 -31.37 -22.74 11.32
CA LYS A 113 -32.38 -22.09 10.48
C LYS A 113 -32.76 -20.73 11.04
N ARG A 114 -32.84 -20.58 12.36
CA ARG A 114 -33.10 -19.29 13.02
C ARG A 114 -32.03 -18.26 12.65
N GLU A 115 -30.74 -18.60 12.78
CA GLU A 115 -29.66 -17.66 12.47
C GLU A 115 -29.67 -17.20 11.00
N GLN A 116 -30.23 -17.98 10.07
CA GLN A 116 -30.31 -17.62 8.65
C GLN A 116 -31.36 -16.55 8.33
N VAL A 117 -32.40 -16.41 9.16
CA VAL A 117 -33.55 -15.51 8.89
C VAL A 117 -33.83 -14.52 10.03
N CYS A 118 -33.29 -14.75 11.22
CA CYS A 118 -33.33 -13.87 12.38
C CYS A 118 -31.95 -13.84 13.05
N PRO A 119 -30.95 -13.21 12.41
CA PRO A 119 -29.54 -13.34 12.78
C PRO A 119 -29.20 -12.65 14.11
N SER A 120 -28.26 -13.25 14.83
CA SER A 120 -27.53 -12.61 15.93
C SER A 120 -26.48 -11.61 15.42
N VAL A 121 -25.92 -10.79 16.32
CA VAL A 121 -24.78 -9.88 16.03
C VAL A 121 -23.60 -10.64 15.40
N ALA A 122 -23.26 -11.82 15.94
CA ALA A 122 -22.18 -12.65 15.40
C ALA A 122 -22.45 -13.10 13.96
N SER A 123 -23.70 -13.47 13.64
CA SER A 123 -24.10 -13.81 12.26
C SER A 123 -24.04 -12.59 11.34
N LEU A 124 -24.48 -11.41 11.79
CA LEU A 124 -24.38 -10.18 11.00
C LEU A 124 -22.91 -9.85 10.64
N LEU A 125 -22.00 -9.95 11.62
CA LEU A 125 -20.55 -9.76 11.40
C LEU A 125 -19.95 -10.84 10.50
N ARG A 126 -20.28 -12.12 10.73
CA ARG A 126 -19.77 -13.24 9.93
C ARG A 126 -20.11 -13.13 8.45
N TYR A 127 -21.31 -12.66 8.14
CA TYR A 127 -21.76 -12.46 6.76
C TYR A 127 -21.42 -11.08 6.20
N ASN A 128 -20.72 -10.24 6.97
CA ASN A 128 -20.34 -8.88 6.59
C ASN A 128 -21.51 -8.11 5.97
N VAL A 129 -22.64 -8.05 6.69
CA VAL A 129 -23.88 -7.43 6.20
C VAL A 129 -23.72 -5.91 5.96
N VAL A 130 -22.70 -5.31 6.54
CA VAL A 130 -22.45 -3.88 6.43
C VAL A 130 -22.09 -3.46 5.01
N GLU A 131 -21.52 -4.35 4.17
CA GLU A 131 -21.30 -4.03 2.75
C GLU A 131 -22.58 -3.58 2.05
N TRP A 132 -23.66 -4.35 2.20
CA TRP A 132 -24.91 -4.01 1.53
C TRP A 132 -25.70 -2.92 2.26
N LEU A 133 -25.52 -2.75 3.58
CA LEU A 133 -26.07 -1.60 4.32
C LEU A 133 -25.45 -0.29 3.83
N VAL A 134 -24.13 -0.28 3.65
CA VAL A 134 -23.39 0.87 3.12
C VAL A 134 -23.82 1.19 1.69
N ALA A 135 -23.97 0.18 0.83
CA ALA A 135 -24.48 0.39 -0.52
C ALA A 135 -25.92 0.96 -0.53
N ALA A 136 -26.81 0.45 0.34
CA ALA A 136 -28.17 0.98 0.50
C ALA A 136 -28.19 2.42 1.06
N PHE A 137 -27.24 2.75 1.92
CA PHE A 137 -27.05 4.11 2.42
C PHE A 137 -26.57 5.05 1.31
N HIS A 138 -25.48 4.69 0.61
CA HIS A 138 -24.88 5.44 -0.51
C HIS A 138 -25.94 5.78 -1.57
N TYR A 139 -26.68 4.78 -2.03
CA TYR A 139 -27.70 4.97 -3.07
C TYR A 139 -29.09 5.34 -2.51
N LYS A 140 -29.14 5.87 -1.28
CA LYS A 140 -30.34 6.50 -0.69
C LYS A 140 -31.59 5.65 -0.80
N CYS A 141 -31.54 4.42 -0.28
CA CYS A 141 -32.70 3.55 -0.24
C CYS A 141 -33.58 3.81 0.99
N ASP A 142 -34.90 3.93 0.80
CA ASP A 142 -35.89 4.17 1.86
C ASP A 142 -36.72 2.92 2.26
N ASP A 143 -36.41 1.75 1.68
CA ASP A 143 -37.24 0.54 1.84
C ASP A 143 -36.45 -0.77 2.07
N ARG A 144 -35.41 -0.75 2.92
CA ARG A 144 -34.67 -1.97 3.32
C ARG A 144 -35.38 -2.73 4.44
N HIS A 145 -36.57 -3.24 4.13
CA HIS A 145 -37.37 -4.09 5.03
C HIS A 145 -36.98 -5.58 4.89
N PRO A 146 -37.36 -6.48 5.83
CA PRO A 146 -36.80 -7.82 5.93
C PRO A 146 -37.04 -8.72 4.69
N GLY A 147 -38.15 -8.52 3.98
CA GLY A 147 -38.40 -9.18 2.69
C GLY A 147 -37.41 -8.86 1.56
N ASN A 148 -36.72 -7.72 1.62
CA ASN A 148 -35.83 -7.24 0.56
C ASN A 148 -34.34 -7.49 0.86
N ILE A 149 -34.04 -8.08 2.01
CA ILE A 149 -32.68 -8.29 2.50
C ILE A 149 -32.50 -9.69 3.08
N GLY A 150 -31.29 -10.21 2.99
CA GLY A 150 -30.88 -11.46 3.63
C GLY A 150 -29.40 -11.39 3.99
N LEU A 151 -28.89 -12.41 4.68
CA LEU A 151 -27.47 -12.45 5.05
C LEU A 151 -26.53 -12.42 3.83
N VAL A 152 -26.95 -13.07 2.73
CA VAL A 152 -26.13 -13.20 1.52
C VAL A 152 -26.23 -12.01 0.57
N GLY A 153 -27.25 -11.16 0.68
CA GLY A 153 -27.45 -10.07 -0.28
C GLY A 153 -28.77 -9.31 -0.17
N MET A 154 -29.06 -8.52 -1.21
CA MET A 154 -30.27 -7.69 -1.34
C MET A 154 -30.96 -7.90 -2.68
N ILE A 155 -32.25 -7.59 -2.70
CA ILE A 155 -33.11 -7.56 -3.89
C ILE A 155 -33.97 -6.27 -3.89
N ASP A 156 -34.70 -6.05 -4.99
CA ASP A 156 -35.69 -4.97 -5.18
C ASP A 156 -35.11 -3.55 -5.10
N TRP A 157 -34.96 -2.91 -6.27
CA TRP A 157 -34.20 -1.66 -6.41
C TRP A 157 -35.07 -0.40 -6.61
N ASP A 158 -36.39 -0.53 -6.70
CA ASP A 158 -37.27 0.57 -7.13
C ASP A 158 -37.43 1.70 -6.09
N MET A 159 -36.97 1.47 -4.86
CA MET A 159 -36.93 2.44 -3.76
C MET A 159 -35.51 3.00 -3.49
N PHE A 160 -34.56 2.76 -4.39
CA PHE A 160 -33.26 3.43 -4.40
C PHE A 160 -33.36 4.80 -5.07
N LEU A 161 -32.40 5.68 -4.77
CA LEU A 161 -32.41 7.09 -5.16
C LEU A 161 -33.75 7.75 -4.79
N TYR A 162 -34.27 7.46 -3.59
CA TYR A 162 -35.66 7.80 -3.23
C TYR A 162 -35.99 9.29 -3.32
N HIS A 163 -34.99 10.16 -3.16
CA HIS A 163 -35.10 11.60 -3.44
C HIS A 163 -35.53 11.96 -4.87
N ILE A 164 -35.37 11.05 -5.84
CA ILE A 164 -35.83 11.17 -7.23
C ILE A 164 -36.98 10.18 -7.48
N THR A 165 -36.79 8.91 -7.16
CA THR A 165 -37.75 7.84 -7.51
C THR A 165 -39.08 7.97 -6.76
N SER A 166 -39.13 8.65 -5.61
CA SER A 166 -40.39 8.98 -4.94
C SER A 166 -41.31 9.85 -5.80
N ILE A 167 -40.78 10.69 -6.68
CA ILE A 167 -41.59 11.50 -7.61
C ILE A 167 -42.09 10.62 -8.77
N ILE A 168 -41.21 9.77 -9.31
CA ILE A 168 -41.52 8.86 -10.43
C ILE A 168 -42.58 7.82 -10.02
N LYS A 169 -42.39 7.19 -8.86
CA LYS A 169 -43.25 6.17 -8.26
C LYS A 169 -44.56 6.76 -7.72
N GLY A 170 -44.46 7.90 -7.05
CA GLY A 170 -45.48 8.46 -6.16
C GLY A 170 -44.99 8.46 -4.71
N GLN A 171 -45.09 9.61 -4.05
CA GLN A 171 -44.59 9.81 -2.69
C GLN A 171 -45.44 9.05 -1.66
N ARG A 172 -44.83 8.68 -0.54
CA ARG A 172 -45.56 8.13 0.61
C ARG A 172 -46.29 9.25 1.33
N LEU A 173 -47.47 8.96 1.89
CA LEU A 173 -48.26 9.94 2.64
C LEU A 173 -47.52 10.57 3.84
N ILE A 174 -46.47 9.91 4.33
CA ILE A 174 -45.67 10.40 5.47
C ILE A 174 -44.58 11.40 5.07
N ASP A 175 -44.24 11.48 3.77
CA ASP A 175 -43.15 12.28 3.24
C ASP A 175 -43.50 13.78 3.38
N GLY A 176 -42.66 14.54 4.10
CA GLY A 176 -42.90 15.97 4.38
C GLY A 176 -43.92 16.23 5.51
N ILE A 177 -44.49 15.18 6.12
CA ILE A 177 -45.46 15.30 7.21
C ILE A 177 -44.89 14.72 8.51
N LEU A 178 -44.62 13.41 8.52
CA LEU A 178 -44.08 12.71 9.70
C LEU A 178 -42.54 12.58 9.62
N LYS A 179 -41.97 12.72 8.43
CA LYS A 179 -40.54 12.80 8.20
C LYS A 179 -40.20 13.90 7.20
N GLU A 180 -38.93 14.29 7.13
CA GLU A 180 -38.47 15.26 6.14
C GLU A 180 -38.81 14.81 4.71
N ALA A 181 -39.05 15.76 3.82
CA ALA A 181 -39.24 15.48 2.41
C ALA A 181 -38.01 14.71 1.84
N PRO A 182 -38.20 13.73 0.93
CA PRO A 182 -37.11 12.88 0.45
C PRO A 182 -35.88 13.64 -0.06
N GLU A 183 -36.09 14.81 -0.69
CA GLU A 183 -35.02 15.68 -1.20
C GLU A 183 -34.07 16.19 -0.10
N LYS A 184 -34.57 16.34 1.13
CA LYS A 184 -33.80 16.80 2.29
C LYS A 184 -33.39 15.65 3.21
N GLY A 185 -34.34 14.77 3.51
CA GLY A 185 -34.17 13.67 4.48
C GLY A 185 -33.21 12.59 4.00
N MET A 186 -33.05 12.40 2.69
CA MET A 186 -32.17 11.35 2.14
C MET A 186 -30.73 11.82 1.91
N ARG A 187 -30.37 13.06 2.26
CA ARG A 187 -28.98 13.55 2.14
C ARG A 187 -28.04 12.72 3.02
N LEU A 188 -26.86 12.41 2.51
CA LEU A 188 -25.84 11.65 3.22
C LEU A 188 -25.10 12.61 4.16
N LYS A 189 -25.24 12.39 5.47
CA LYS A 189 -24.61 13.23 6.49
C LYS A 189 -23.48 12.46 7.13
N SER A 190 -22.36 13.12 7.41
CA SER A 190 -21.27 12.55 8.20
C SER A 190 -21.75 12.03 9.56
N THR A 191 -22.72 12.72 10.17
CA THR A 191 -23.35 12.31 11.44
C THR A 191 -24.16 11.01 11.36
N ASN A 192 -24.51 10.53 10.15
CA ASN A 192 -25.06 9.18 10.00
C ASN A 192 -24.02 8.10 10.31
N LEU A 193 -22.73 8.38 10.09
CA LEU A 193 -21.65 7.44 10.37
C LEU A 193 -21.38 7.27 11.86
N ASP A 194 -21.63 8.31 12.68
CA ASP A 194 -21.46 8.25 14.14
C ASP A 194 -22.24 7.09 14.76
N ASN A 195 -23.46 6.85 14.27
CA ASN A 195 -24.41 5.90 14.85
C ASN A 195 -24.74 4.73 13.93
N PHE A 196 -24.00 4.57 12.84
CA PHE A 196 -24.28 3.53 11.84
C PHE A 196 -24.30 2.14 12.52
N PRO A 197 -25.27 1.25 12.21
CA PRO A 197 -26.27 1.34 11.14
C PRO A 197 -27.61 1.99 11.56
N ILE A 198 -27.69 2.73 12.65
CA ILE A 198 -28.93 3.37 13.12
C ILE A 198 -29.21 4.64 12.31
N LEU A 199 -30.19 4.57 11.41
CA LEU A 199 -30.63 5.68 10.55
C LEU A 199 -32.10 6.06 10.82
N ASP A 200 -32.30 7.21 11.44
CA ASP A 200 -33.63 7.70 11.84
C ASP A 200 -34.43 8.31 10.67
N ASP A 201 -33.78 8.57 9.54
CA ASP A 201 -34.33 9.27 8.36
C ASP A 201 -34.88 8.31 7.27
N ARG A 202 -34.72 7.00 7.45
CA ARG A 202 -35.24 5.96 6.55
C ARG A 202 -36.56 5.40 7.06
N THR A 203 -37.56 5.24 6.18
CA THR A 203 -38.87 4.71 6.56
C THR A 203 -38.77 3.26 7.02
N HIS A 204 -38.19 2.40 6.18
CA HIS A 204 -37.93 1.01 6.51
C HIS A 204 -36.44 0.76 6.45
N TRP A 205 -35.88 0.41 7.60
CA TRP A 205 -34.46 0.16 7.76
C TRP A 205 -34.24 -0.92 8.83
N PRO A 206 -33.19 -1.76 8.73
CA PRO A 206 -33.10 -2.96 9.57
C PRO A 206 -32.97 -2.69 11.07
N SER A 207 -32.39 -1.55 11.47
CA SER A 207 -32.26 -1.16 12.87
C SER A 207 -33.50 -0.48 13.47
N ASN A 208 -34.53 -0.21 12.67
CA ASN A 208 -35.68 0.56 13.14
C ASN A 208 -36.60 -0.31 14.00
N ALA A 209 -36.65 -0.03 15.30
CA ALA A 209 -37.56 -0.67 16.24
C ALA A 209 -39.05 -0.39 15.93
N LEU A 210 -39.32 0.72 15.23
CA LEU A 210 -40.61 1.09 14.69
C LEU A 210 -40.38 1.76 13.31
N PRO A 211 -40.94 1.21 12.22
CA PRO A 211 -40.83 1.84 10.90
C PRO A 211 -41.45 3.25 10.88
N GLY A 212 -40.92 4.14 10.04
CA GLY A 212 -41.35 5.56 9.99
C GLY A 212 -42.82 5.78 9.61
N ASN A 213 -43.43 4.82 8.91
CA ASN A 213 -44.87 4.80 8.61
C ASN A 213 -45.69 3.91 9.56
N LEU A 214 -45.10 3.46 10.66
CA LEU A 214 -45.70 2.59 11.68
C LEU A 214 -46.13 1.20 11.16
N ASN A 215 -45.75 0.80 9.94
CA ASN A 215 -46.08 -0.50 9.39
C ASN A 215 -45.18 -1.60 9.99
N VAL A 216 -45.59 -2.13 11.13
CA VAL A 216 -44.87 -3.18 11.89
C VAL A 216 -44.65 -4.47 11.11
N ASN A 217 -45.43 -4.74 10.06
CA ASN A 217 -45.22 -5.91 9.19
C ASN A 217 -43.95 -5.78 8.35
N LYS A 218 -43.38 -4.57 8.23
CA LYS A 218 -42.10 -4.33 7.57
C LYS A 218 -40.94 -4.14 8.56
N ARG A 219 -41.15 -4.39 9.86
CA ARG A 219 -40.09 -4.33 10.87
C ARG A 219 -39.29 -5.64 10.90
N CYS A 220 -37.97 -5.52 10.77
CA CYS A 220 -37.05 -6.66 10.95
C CYS A 220 -37.19 -7.24 12.36
N MET A 221 -37.41 -8.55 12.47
CA MET A 221 -37.50 -9.20 13.77
C MET A 221 -36.18 -9.14 14.55
N SER A 222 -35.05 -9.12 13.85
CA SER A 222 -33.70 -8.98 14.42
C SER A 222 -33.23 -7.53 14.57
N TYR A 223 -34.12 -6.53 14.62
CA TYR A 223 -33.72 -5.11 14.67
C TYR A 223 -32.76 -4.77 15.81
N ALA A 224 -32.93 -5.40 16.98
CA ALA A 224 -32.05 -5.19 18.13
C ALA A 224 -30.60 -5.63 17.85
N ALA A 225 -30.41 -6.71 17.07
CA ALA A 225 -29.07 -7.13 16.65
C ALA A 225 -28.42 -6.12 15.70
N PHE A 226 -29.21 -5.50 14.81
CA PHE A 226 -28.71 -4.40 13.97
C PHE A 226 -28.36 -3.16 14.80
N GLN A 227 -29.17 -2.79 15.79
CA GLN A 227 -28.86 -1.67 16.69
C GLN A 227 -27.57 -1.90 17.50
N ALA A 228 -27.37 -3.12 18.00
CA ALA A 228 -26.19 -3.50 18.76
C ALA A 228 -24.87 -3.38 17.95
N LEU A 229 -24.91 -3.34 16.62
CA LEU A 229 -23.71 -3.10 15.81
C LEU A 229 -23.09 -1.72 16.08
N ALA A 230 -23.90 -0.71 16.44
CA ALA A 230 -23.41 0.62 16.80
C ALA A 230 -22.54 0.62 18.09
N GLU A 231 -22.60 -0.45 18.89
CA GLU A 231 -21.73 -0.65 20.07
C GLU A 231 -20.32 -1.17 19.70
N ASN A 232 -20.02 -1.29 18.40
CA ASN A 232 -18.77 -1.83 17.87
C ASN A 232 -18.41 -3.25 18.39
N PRO A 233 -19.33 -4.23 18.32
CA PRO A 233 -19.05 -5.58 18.74
C PRO A 233 -17.99 -6.23 17.85
N SER A 234 -17.39 -7.31 18.34
CA SER A 234 -16.46 -8.14 17.58
C SER A 234 -16.85 -9.61 17.55
N THR A 235 -16.30 -10.34 16.57
CA THR A 235 -16.44 -11.79 16.48
C THR A 235 -15.18 -12.41 15.85
N GLU A 236 -14.94 -13.69 16.12
CA GLU A 236 -13.82 -14.45 15.53
C GLU A 236 -14.22 -15.05 14.19
N ILE A 237 -13.49 -14.69 13.12
CA ILE A 237 -13.67 -15.22 11.76
C ILE A 237 -12.31 -15.70 11.26
N ASN A 238 -12.17 -17.01 11.01
CA ASN A 238 -10.92 -17.61 10.52
C ASN A 238 -9.69 -17.22 11.36
N GLU A 239 -9.80 -17.32 12.70
CA GLU A 239 -8.74 -16.97 13.66
C GLU A 239 -8.37 -15.47 13.68
N LYS A 240 -9.22 -14.61 13.12
CA LYS A 240 -9.10 -13.15 13.22
C LYS A 240 -10.30 -12.56 13.94
N THR A 241 -10.03 -11.72 14.94
CA THR A 241 -11.03 -10.84 15.54
C THR A 241 -11.43 -9.77 14.52
N VAL A 242 -12.72 -9.68 14.20
CA VAL A 242 -13.27 -8.67 13.30
C VAL A 242 -14.23 -7.79 14.06
N HIS A 243 -14.01 -6.47 14.01
CA HIS A 243 -14.87 -5.46 14.62
C HIS A 243 -15.86 -4.87 13.62
N PHE A 244 -17.04 -4.46 14.09
CA PHE A 244 -18.03 -3.82 13.23
C PHE A 244 -17.50 -2.54 12.55
N GLN A 245 -16.82 -1.65 13.30
CA GLN A 245 -16.27 -0.42 12.71
C GLN A 245 -15.27 -0.72 11.60
N GLU A 246 -14.46 -1.78 11.72
CA GLU A 246 -13.52 -2.17 10.66
C GLU A 246 -14.26 -2.60 9.40
N GLN A 247 -15.30 -3.44 9.54
CA GLN A 247 -16.12 -3.83 8.40
C GLN A 247 -16.85 -2.64 7.77
N LEU A 248 -17.36 -1.72 8.59
CA LEU A 248 -18.03 -0.50 8.13
C LEU A 248 -17.09 0.33 7.25
N PHE A 249 -15.92 0.69 7.77
CA PHE A 249 -14.99 1.52 7.02
C PHE A 249 -14.37 0.79 5.82
N ALA A 250 -14.21 -0.54 5.89
CA ALA A 250 -13.81 -1.34 4.74
C ALA A 250 -14.89 -1.32 3.63
N ALA A 251 -16.17 -1.44 3.99
CA ALA A 251 -17.28 -1.33 3.06
C ALA A 251 -17.35 0.07 2.42
N LEU A 252 -17.19 1.13 3.23
CA LEU A 252 -17.13 2.51 2.73
C LEU A 252 -15.99 2.70 1.72
N LEU A 253 -14.79 2.20 2.02
CA LEU A 253 -13.65 2.26 1.11
C LEU A 253 -13.89 1.46 -0.18
N LYS A 254 -14.53 0.29 -0.08
CA LYS A 254 -14.84 -0.55 -1.24
C LYS A 254 -15.82 0.13 -2.20
N GLU A 255 -16.89 0.76 -1.69
CA GLU A 255 -17.81 1.56 -2.52
C GLU A 255 -17.05 2.68 -3.24
N LEU A 256 -16.18 3.41 -2.53
CA LEU A 256 -15.40 4.50 -3.13
C LEU A 256 -14.45 4.03 -4.24
N LEU A 257 -13.75 2.91 -4.02
CA LEU A 257 -12.74 2.39 -4.95
C LEU A 257 -13.33 1.69 -6.17
N THR A 258 -14.48 1.05 -6.03
CA THR A 258 -15.10 0.27 -7.12
C THR A 258 -15.99 1.11 -8.03
N PHE A 259 -16.34 2.34 -7.62
CA PHE A 259 -16.97 3.30 -8.51
C PHE A 259 -15.97 3.84 -9.53
N ASP A 260 -16.08 3.37 -10.76
CA ASP A 260 -15.33 3.86 -11.91
C ASP A 260 -16.32 4.26 -13.02
N PRO A 261 -16.47 5.55 -13.35
CA PRO A 261 -17.42 6.02 -14.35
C PRO A 261 -17.23 5.39 -15.73
N SER A 262 -15.99 5.10 -16.14
CA SER A 262 -15.71 4.49 -17.43
C SER A 262 -16.20 3.04 -17.47
N VAL A 263 -15.93 2.29 -16.41
CA VAL A 263 -16.40 0.90 -16.27
C VAL A 263 -17.92 0.83 -16.12
N LEU A 264 -18.49 1.73 -15.31
CA LEU A 264 -19.93 1.81 -15.09
C LEU A 264 -20.67 2.11 -16.40
N ARG A 265 -20.19 3.07 -17.18
CA ARG A 265 -20.81 3.44 -18.46
C ARG A 265 -20.90 2.25 -19.41
N VAL A 266 -19.79 1.56 -19.63
CA VAL A 266 -19.74 0.35 -20.47
C VAL A 266 -20.76 -0.68 -20.00
N ARG A 267 -20.82 -0.94 -18.68
CA ARG A 267 -21.79 -1.90 -18.15
C ARG A 267 -23.23 -1.43 -18.35
N LEU A 268 -23.53 -0.15 -18.15
CA LEU A 268 -24.88 0.38 -18.41
C LEU A 268 -25.27 0.27 -19.88
N GLU A 269 -24.32 0.47 -20.82
CA GLU A 269 -24.53 0.30 -22.26
C GLU A 269 -25.01 -1.11 -22.61
N GLU A 270 -24.47 -2.15 -21.98
CA GLU A 270 -24.93 -3.53 -22.19
C GLU A 270 -26.39 -3.78 -21.74
N TYR A 271 -26.88 -3.07 -20.72
CA TYR A 271 -28.23 -3.27 -20.15
C TYR A 271 -29.28 -2.33 -20.72
N LEU A 272 -28.88 -1.14 -21.17
CA LEU A 272 -29.80 -0.02 -21.46
C LEU A 272 -29.60 0.56 -22.87
N ASP A 273 -28.47 0.31 -23.52
CA ASP A 273 -28.15 0.73 -24.89
C ASP A 273 -28.56 2.20 -25.20
N ASP A 274 -29.27 2.43 -26.30
CA ASP A 274 -29.66 3.76 -26.78
C ASP A 274 -31.03 4.24 -26.25
N LEU A 275 -31.56 3.63 -25.18
CA LEU A 275 -32.86 4.00 -24.62
C LEU A 275 -32.87 5.48 -24.21
N PRO A 276 -33.89 6.27 -24.60
CA PRO A 276 -34.00 7.67 -24.20
C PRO A 276 -34.41 7.80 -22.73
N LEU A 277 -34.17 8.97 -22.11
CA LEU A 277 -34.68 9.28 -20.78
C LEU A 277 -36.23 9.24 -20.75
N ASP A 278 -36.89 9.97 -21.64
CA ASP A 278 -38.36 9.95 -21.84
C ASP A 278 -39.15 10.08 -20.52
N TYR A 279 -38.80 11.08 -19.70
CA TYR A 279 -39.50 11.35 -18.45
C TYR A 279 -40.79 12.16 -18.67
N PHE A 280 -40.96 12.76 -19.84
CA PHE A 280 -42.19 13.44 -20.25
C PHE A 280 -43.39 12.46 -20.33
N SER A 281 -43.12 11.16 -20.46
CA SER A 281 -44.14 10.09 -20.41
C SER A 281 -44.87 9.97 -19.05
N LEU A 282 -44.36 10.58 -17.96
CA LEU A 282 -44.90 10.44 -16.60
C LEU A 282 -46.15 11.29 -16.30
N GLY A 283 -46.55 12.17 -17.21
CA GLY A 283 -47.62 13.16 -17.00
C GLY A 283 -47.15 14.46 -16.36
N ASP A 284 -47.95 15.52 -16.53
CA ASP A 284 -47.53 16.91 -16.24
C ASP A 284 -47.14 17.15 -14.78
N GLU A 285 -47.90 16.61 -13.81
CA GLU A 285 -47.62 16.81 -12.38
C GLU A 285 -46.23 16.26 -11.97
N LYS A 286 -45.92 15.02 -12.36
CA LYS A 286 -44.63 14.39 -12.04
C LYS A 286 -43.47 15.08 -12.78
N LYS A 287 -43.70 15.44 -14.05
CA LYS A 287 -42.74 16.18 -14.89
C LYS A 287 -42.34 17.51 -14.27
N GLU A 288 -43.32 18.35 -13.91
CA GLU A 288 -43.08 19.65 -13.29
C GLU A 288 -42.35 19.53 -11.95
N LYS A 289 -42.71 18.53 -11.14
CA LYS A 289 -42.05 18.28 -9.86
C LYS A 289 -40.59 17.83 -10.02
N LEU A 290 -40.29 16.97 -10.99
CA LEU A 290 -38.90 16.57 -11.30
C LEU A 290 -38.07 17.78 -11.76
N GLN A 291 -38.60 18.59 -12.67
CA GLN A 291 -37.93 19.82 -13.16
C GLN A 291 -37.67 20.83 -12.03
N LYS A 292 -38.60 20.93 -11.07
CA LYS A 292 -38.45 21.82 -9.92
C LYS A 292 -37.46 21.32 -8.88
N SER A 293 -37.53 20.03 -8.51
CA SER A 293 -36.68 19.47 -7.45
C SER A 293 -35.25 19.19 -7.92
N HIS A 294 -35.07 18.88 -9.21
CA HIS A 294 -33.81 18.44 -9.80
C HIS A 294 -33.52 19.12 -11.15
N PRO A 295 -33.46 20.47 -11.19
CA PRO A 295 -33.45 21.25 -12.45
C PRO A 295 -32.22 21.02 -13.33
N LYS A 296 -31.12 20.48 -12.78
CA LYS A 296 -29.92 20.12 -13.56
C LYS A 296 -30.07 18.79 -14.30
N LEU A 297 -30.84 17.86 -13.72
CA LEU A 297 -31.00 16.50 -14.23
C LEU A 297 -32.22 16.36 -15.14
N PHE A 298 -33.27 17.16 -14.91
CA PHE A 298 -34.52 17.08 -15.66
C PHE A 298 -34.80 18.40 -16.37
N THR A 299 -34.54 18.42 -17.69
CA THR A 299 -34.81 19.54 -18.59
C THR A 299 -35.46 19.04 -19.87
N GLU A 300 -36.09 19.94 -20.65
CA GLU A 300 -36.60 19.61 -21.99
C GLU A 300 -35.52 19.02 -22.92
N GLN A 301 -34.26 19.43 -22.74
CA GLN A 301 -33.15 18.89 -23.49
C GLN A 301 -32.78 17.47 -23.00
N ALA A 302 -32.71 17.27 -21.68
CA ALA A 302 -32.36 15.98 -21.08
C ALA A 302 -33.38 14.87 -21.40
N ASP A 303 -34.66 15.21 -21.55
CA ASP A 303 -35.72 14.24 -21.90
C ASP A 303 -35.41 13.43 -23.17
N LYS A 304 -34.74 14.07 -24.13
CA LYS A 304 -34.36 13.50 -25.44
C LYS A 304 -32.98 12.85 -25.45
N GLN A 305 -32.22 12.96 -24.36
CA GLN A 305 -30.89 12.37 -24.26
C GLN A 305 -30.97 10.88 -23.89
N LEU A 306 -29.84 10.19 -24.06
CA LEU A 306 -29.70 8.81 -23.65
C LEU A 306 -29.91 8.69 -22.15
N PHE A 307 -30.69 7.69 -21.73
CA PHE A 307 -30.91 7.39 -20.33
C PHE A 307 -29.61 7.08 -19.59
N ILE A 308 -28.62 6.51 -20.29
CA ILE A 308 -27.29 6.24 -19.73
C ILE A 308 -26.58 7.54 -19.34
N ASP A 309 -26.56 8.56 -20.20
CA ASP A 309 -25.92 9.84 -19.88
C ASP A 309 -26.58 10.49 -18.64
N HIS A 310 -27.90 10.40 -18.55
CA HIS A 310 -28.65 10.82 -17.37
C HIS A 310 -28.25 10.04 -16.11
N MET A 311 -28.22 8.70 -16.19
CA MET A 311 -27.83 7.88 -15.04
C MET A 311 -26.37 8.10 -14.63
N MET A 312 -25.46 8.34 -15.57
CA MET A 312 -24.08 8.71 -15.26
C MET A 312 -24.01 10.00 -14.45
N ALA A 313 -24.79 11.03 -14.82
CA ALA A 313 -24.89 12.27 -14.05
C ALA A 313 -25.48 12.05 -12.65
N VAL A 314 -26.59 11.30 -12.56
CA VAL A 314 -27.24 10.97 -11.28
C VAL A 314 -26.29 10.24 -10.33
N LEU A 315 -25.59 9.22 -10.83
CA LEU A 315 -24.70 8.37 -10.04
C LEU A 315 -23.40 9.09 -9.66
N GLN A 316 -22.91 9.99 -10.51
CA GLN A 316 -21.78 10.86 -10.17
C GLN A 316 -22.15 11.83 -9.03
N GLU A 317 -23.34 12.45 -9.07
CA GLU A 317 -23.82 13.31 -7.98
C GLU A 317 -23.93 12.52 -6.65
N GLN A 318 -24.37 11.26 -6.69
CA GLN A 318 -24.41 10.41 -5.49
C GLN A 318 -23.02 10.07 -4.97
N TYR A 319 -22.10 9.70 -5.87
CA TYR A 319 -20.73 9.38 -5.51
C TYR A 319 -20.05 10.59 -4.86
N ASP A 320 -20.22 11.80 -5.42
CA ASP A 320 -19.60 13.01 -4.88
C ASP A 320 -20.13 13.32 -3.47
N GLU A 321 -21.43 13.15 -3.22
CA GLU A 321 -22.02 13.33 -1.89
C GLU A 321 -21.50 12.29 -0.89
N PHE A 322 -21.44 11.02 -1.31
CA PHE A 322 -20.91 9.94 -0.49
C PHE A 322 -19.42 10.14 -0.20
N TYR A 323 -18.62 10.52 -1.20
CA TYR A 323 -17.22 10.86 -1.07
C TYR A 323 -17.00 11.91 0.00
N ARG A 324 -17.75 13.02 -0.04
CA ARG A 324 -17.63 14.08 0.98
C ARG A 324 -18.02 13.60 2.37
N ALA A 325 -19.12 12.86 2.49
CA ALA A 325 -19.61 12.37 3.78
C ALA A 325 -18.62 11.39 4.45
N VAL A 326 -17.90 10.60 3.65
CA VAL A 326 -16.98 9.56 4.12
C VAL A 326 -15.55 10.07 4.25
N VAL A 327 -14.99 10.63 3.17
CA VAL A 327 -13.56 10.97 3.09
C VAL A 327 -13.18 12.05 4.11
N PHE A 328 -14.08 13.02 4.33
CA PHE A 328 -13.88 14.09 5.31
C PHE A 328 -14.46 13.77 6.70
N TYR A 329 -14.83 12.51 6.96
CA TYR A 329 -15.35 12.11 8.25
C TYR A 329 -14.26 12.17 9.33
N ILE A 330 -14.44 13.09 10.29
CA ILE A 330 -13.48 13.35 11.37
C ILE A 330 -13.60 12.39 12.57
N GLY A 331 -14.57 11.48 12.55
CA GLY A 331 -14.86 10.61 13.69
C GLY A 331 -15.81 11.25 14.69
N CYS A 332 -16.07 10.52 15.77
CA CYS A 332 -16.96 10.90 16.85
C CYS A 332 -16.38 10.44 18.18
N ASP A 333 -16.23 11.34 19.16
CA ASP A 333 -15.69 10.96 20.48
C ASP A 333 -16.56 9.93 21.19
N LYS A 334 -17.89 10.08 21.08
CA LYS A 334 -18.89 9.15 21.62
C LYS A 334 -20.16 9.21 20.79
N ASN A 335 -20.53 8.08 20.21
CA ASN A 335 -21.83 7.92 19.59
C ASN A 335 -22.97 7.80 20.62
N LYS A 336 -24.22 7.62 20.18
CA LYS A 336 -25.40 7.46 21.04
C LYS A 336 -25.30 6.26 21.99
N SER A 337 -24.47 5.26 21.66
CA SER A 337 -24.18 4.09 22.51
C SER A 337 -22.97 4.30 23.44
N GLY A 338 -22.34 5.48 23.42
CA GLY A 338 -21.19 5.82 24.26
C GLY A 338 -19.85 5.30 23.75
N VAL A 339 -19.79 4.81 22.51
CA VAL A 339 -18.59 4.22 21.89
C VAL A 339 -17.92 5.25 20.96
N PRO A 340 -16.58 5.43 21.01
CA PRO A 340 -15.86 6.28 20.08
C PRO A 340 -15.88 5.69 18.67
N VAL A 341 -15.94 6.55 17.65
CA VAL A 341 -15.86 6.19 16.23
C VAL A 341 -14.66 6.89 15.63
N VAL A 342 -13.76 6.13 14.99
CA VAL A 342 -12.55 6.71 14.40
C VAL A 342 -12.85 7.58 13.18
N SER A 343 -11.95 8.52 12.88
CA SER A 343 -11.97 9.24 11.60
C SER A 343 -11.66 8.30 10.43
N PHE A 344 -12.12 8.65 9.23
CA PHE A 344 -11.80 7.85 8.05
C PHE A 344 -10.30 7.85 7.75
N SER A 345 -9.61 8.97 7.93
CA SER A 345 -8.15 9.05 7.83
C SER A 345 -7.42 8.13 8.81
N SER A 346 -7.91 8.01 10.04
CA SER A 346 -7.33 7.10 11.04
C SER A 346 -7.56 5.64 10.68
N PHE A 347 -8.75 5.29 10.18
CA PHE A 347 -9.02 3.95 9.64
C PHE A 347 -8.05 3.62 8.50
N LEU A 348 -7.95 4.49 7.49
CA LEU A 348 -7.05 4.26 6.36
C LEU A 348 -5.62 4.02 6.84
N ARG A 349 -5.12 4.88 7.75
CA ARG A 349 -3.76 4.79 8.28
C ARG A 349 -3.50 3.48 9.02
N ASN A 350 -4.49 2.99 9.76
CA ASN A 350 -4.32 1.83 10.63
C ASN A 350 -4.67 0.50 9.94
N ARG A 351 -5.37 0.53 8.80
CA ARG A 351 -5.84 -0.65 8.03
C ARG A 351 -5.41 -0.60 6.55
N PRO A 352 -4.11 -0.50 6.23
CA PRO A 352 -3.61 -0.59 4.84
C PRO A 352 -3.97 -1.92 4.14
N SER A 353 -4.13 -3.02 4.89
CA SER A 353 -4.46 -4.33 4.32
C SER A 353 -5.78 -4.33 3.53
N VAL A 354 -6.75 -3.51 3.95
CA VAL A 354 -8.09 -3.46 3.35
C VAL A 354 -8.04 -3.03 1.89
N TYR A 355 -7.14 -2.09 1.53
CA TYR A 355 -6.91 -1.73 0.13
C TYR A 355 -6.46 -2.94 -0.69
N HIS A 356 -5.49 -3.72 -0.17
CA HIS A 356 -5.00 -4.92 -0.85
C HIS A 356 -6.07 -6.00 -0.97
N GLU A 357 -6.93 -6.15 0.04
CA GLU A 357 -8.08 -7.05 0.00
C GLU A 357 -9.08 -6.64 -1.09
N ILE A 358 -9.38 -5.34 -1.22
CA ILE A 358 -10.26 -4.80 -2.26
C ILE A 358 -9.64 -4.97 -3.66
N LYS A 359 -8.34 -4.68 -3.81
CA LYS A 359 -7.60 -4.90 -5.07
C LYS A 359 -7.58 -6.39 -5.46
N GLY A 360 -7.40 -7.26 -4.47
CA GLY A 360 -7.48 -8.72 -4.63
C GLY A 360 -8.88 -9.17 -5.05
N TRP A 361 -9.93 -8.61 -4.44
CA TRP A 361 -11.32 -8.86 -4.82
C TRP A 361 -11.59 -8.42 -6.27
N ALA A 362 -11.19 -7.21 -6.67
CA ALA A 362 -11.36 -6.70 -8.04
C ALA A 362 -10.61 -7.57 -9.07
N THR A 363 -9.40 -8.02 -8.71
CA THR A 363 -8.63 -8.99 -9.52
C THR A 363 -9.39 -10.31 -9.71
N CYS A 364 -10.02 -10.82 -8.65
CA CYS A 364 -10.85 -12.02 -8.73
C CYS A 364 -12.08 -11.81 -9.61
N GLN A 365 -12.75 -10.66 -9.52
CA GLN A 365 -13.87 -10.34 -10.40
C GLN A 365 -13.42 -10.27 -11.87
N ASN A 366 -12.28 -9.62 -12.16
CA ASN A 366 -11.72 -9.55 -13.51
C ASN A 366 -11.41 -10.93 -14.09
N LYS A 367 -10.83 -11.85 -13.29
CA LYS A 367 -10.57 -13.24 -13.72
C LYS A 367 -11.86 -13.97 -14.08
N ARG A 368 -12.92 -13.78 -13.29
CA ARG A 368 -14.24 -14.36 -13.59
C ARG A 368 -14.82 -13.78 -14.88
N MET A 369 -14.75 -12.46 -15.06
CA MET A 369 -15.22 -11.80 -16.29
C MET A 369 -14.45 -12.29 -17.52
N ASP A 370 -13.13 -12.45 -17.41
CA ASP A 370 -12.29 -12.96 -18.48
C ASP A 370 -12.64 -14.39 -18.89
N HIS A 371 -12.92 -15.25 -17.90
CA HIS A 371 -13.39 -16.60 -18.14
C HIS A 371 -14.74 -16.62 -18.88
N CYS A 372 -15.73 -15.87 -18.40
CA CYS A 372 -17.06 -15.80 -19.03
C CYS A 372 -16.96 -15.25 -20.45
N TRP A 373 -16.19 -14.17 -20.65
CA TRP A 373 -16.00 -13.54 -21.95
C TRP A 373 -15.33 -14.47 -22.97
N SER A 374 -14.30 -15.22 -22.55
CA SER A 374 -13.62 -16.18 -23.41
C SER A 374 -14.52 -17.33 -23.85
N GLN A 375 -15.37 -17.85 -22.95
CA GLN A 375 -16.36 -18.87 -23.28
C GLN A 375 -17.37 -18.35 -24.32
N TYR A 376 -17.85 -17.13 -24.12
CA TYR A 376 -18.75 -16.47 -25.06
C TYR A 376 -18.13 -16.31 -26.46
N GLN A 377 -16.90 -15.81 -26.55
CA GLN A 377 -16.18 -15.65 -27.82
C GLN A 377 -15.97 -17.00 -28.54
N SER A 378 -15.68 -18.06 -27.80
CA SER A 378 -15.54 -19.42 -28.34
C SER A 378 -16.85 -19.93 -28.94
N LYS A 379 -17.97 -19.82 -28.19
CA LYS A 379 -19.31 -20.22 -28.66
C LYS A 379 -19.72 -19.45 -29.91
N LYS A 380 -19.49 -18.12 -29.93
CA LYS A 380 -19.78 -17.26 -31.08
C LYS A 380 -19.01 -17.67 -32.34
N SER A 381 -17.77 -18.14 -32.18
CA SER A 381 -16.92 -18.57 -33.31
C SER A 381 -17.31 -19.93 -33.89
N THR A 382 -17.93 -20.81 -33.10
CA THR A 382 -18.36 -22.15 -33.52
C THR A 382 -19.75 -22.20 -34.18
N THR A 383 -20.58 -21.17 -34.03
CA THR A 383 -21.94 -21.15 -34.60
C THR A 383 -21.92 -20.63 -36.04
N THR A 384 -21.71 -21.51 -37.02
CA THR A 384 -21.68 -21.16 -38.46
C THR A 384 -23.02 -21.42 -39.19
N THR A 385 -24.04 -21.96 -38.51
CA THR A 385 -25.35 -22.27 -39.11
C THR A 385 -26.43 -21.43 -38.44
N ILE A 386 -26.88 -20.40 -39.15
CA ILE A 386 -27.95 -19.49 -38.72
C ILE A 386 -29.28 -20.17 -39.01
N THR A 387 -29.94 -20.71 -37.99
CA THR A 387 -31.40 -20.94 -38.01
C THR A 387 -32.07 -19.86 -37.17
N PRO A 388 -33.19 -19.26 -37.63
CA PRO A 388 -33.89 -18.18 -36.91
C PRO A 388 -34.36 -18.55 -35.49
N GLU A 389 -34.39 -19.84 -35.15
CA GLU A 389 -34.90 -20.36 -33.88
C GLU A 389 -33.83 -20.46 -32.77
N THR A 390 -32.54 -20.39 -33.12
CA THR A 390 -31.46 -20.27 -32.12
C THR A 390 -31.08 -18.81 -32.02
N GLY A 391 -31.66 -18.12 -31.03
CA GLY A 391 -31.37 -16.71 -30.75
C GLY A 391 -29.87 -16.43 -30.77
N ASP A 392 -29.50 -15.26 -31.31
CA ASP A 392 -28.13 -14.76 -31.29
C ASP A 392 -27.48 -15.08 -29.94
N ALA A 393 -26.27 -15.65 -29.98
CA ALA A 393 -25.44 -15.73 -28.78
C ALA A 393 -25.15 -14.28 -28.36
N SER A 394 -26.01 -13.73 -27.51
CA SER A 394 -25.83 -12.44 -26.84
C SER A 394 -25.04 -12.68 -25.54
N PRO A 395 -24.21 -11.76 -25.04
CA PRO A 395 -23.59 -11.88 -23.74
C PRO A 395 -24.58 -11.47 -22.62
N LEU A 396 -25.62 -12.28 -22.40
CA LEU A 396 -26.66 -11.99 -21.40
C LEU A 396 -26.17 -12.09 -19.94
N ASP A 397 -25.15 -12.91 -19.62
CA ASP A 397 -24.66 -13.06 -18.22
C ASP A 397 -23.98 -11.78 -17.68
N ALA A 398 -24.25 -11.43 -16.41
CA ALA A 398 -23.68 -10.23 -15.76
C ALA A 398 -22.15 -10.16 -15.78
N TYR A 399 -21.46 -11.31 -15.76
CA TYR A 399 -20.00 -11.37 -15.80
C TYR A 399 -19.44 -11.51 -17.21
N CYS A 400 -20.28 -11.75 -18.21
CA CYS A 400 -19.86 -11.78 -19.61
C CYS A 400 -19.70 -10.36 -20.14
N VAL A 401 -18.66 -9.66 -19.69
CA VAL A 401 -18.35 -8.27 -20.02
C VAL A 401 -17.02 -8.19 -20.77
N GLY A 402 -16.97 -7.32 -21.79
CA GLY A 402 -15.75 -7.03 -22.54
C GLY A 402 -14.63 -6.47 -21.66
N PRO A 403 -13.36 -6.49 -22.12
CA PRO A 403 -12.21 -5.93 -21.40
C PRO A 403 -12.43 -4.50 -20.84
N GLU A 404 -13.14 -3.66 -21.60
CA GLU A 404 -13.48 -2.28 -21.29
C GLU A 404 -14.40 -2.12 -20.07
N GLY A 405 -15.20 -3.13 -19.72
CA GLY A 405 -16.10 -3.12 -18.56
C GLY A 405 -15.52 -3.85 -17.33
N ARG A 406 -14.22 -4.17 -17.35
CA ARG A 406 -13.48 -4.78 -16.23
C ARG A 406 -12.88 -3.71 -15.32
N TYR A 407 -12.59 -4.06 -14.08
CA TYR A 407 -11.98 -3.12 -13.13
C TYR A 407 -10.57 -2.74 -13.57
N ASN A 408 -10.28 -1.44 -13.67
CA ASN A 408 -8.93 -0.94 -13.93
C ASN A 408 -8.14 -0.86 -12.61
N LEU A 409 -7.17 -1.77 -12.44
CA LEU A 409 -6.39 -1.87 -11.20
C LEU A 409 -5.43 -0.68 -10.99
N GLU A 410 -5.00 -0.02 -12.05
CA GLU A 410 -4.15 1.18 -11.98
C GLU A 410 -4.99 2.38 -11.54
N THR A 411 -6.15 2.58 -12.15
CA THR A 411 -7.11 3.62 -11.74
C THR A 411 -7.59 3.41 -10.31
N LEU A 412 -7.79 2.16 -9.88
CA LEU A 412 -8.15 1.82 -8.50
C LEU A 412 -7.05 2.27 -7.51
N GLU A 413 -5.77 2.08 -7.85
CA GLU A 413 -4.64 2.55 -7.04
C GLU A 413 -4.54 4.08 -7.00
N GLN A 414 -4.70 4.76 -8.14
CA GLN A 414 -4.73 6.22 -8.21
C GLN A 414 -5.90 6.80 -7.40
N ARG A 415 -7.09 6.17 -7.45
CA ARG A 415 -8.25 6.56 -6.63
C ARG A 415 -7.96 6.36 -5.15
N TYR A 416 -7.31 5.27 -4.78
CA TYR A 416 -6.91 5.05 -3.40
C TYR A 416 -5.94 6.14 -2.92
N HIS A 417 -5.00 6.55 -3.77
CA HIS A 417 -4.12 7.67 -3.47
C HIS A 417 -4.88 8.98 -3.29
N LYS A 418 -5.86 9.28 -4.15
CA LYS A 418 -6.73 10.47 -3.99
C LYS A 418 -7.47 10.44 -2.66
N ILE A 419 -8.12 9.31 -2.34
CA ILE A 419 -8.87 9.12 -1.10
C ILE A 419 -7.95 9.27 0.11
N TRP A 420 -6.76 8.66 0.06
CA TRP A 420 -5.74 8.77 1.10
C TRP A 420 -5.32 10.22 1.33
N ARG A 421 -4.94 10.93 0.27
CA ARG A 421 -4.55 12.35 0.32
C ARG A 421 -5.69 13.19 0.89
N ASP A 422 -6.88 13.09 0.30
CA ASP A 422 -8.01 13.95 0.61
C ASP A 422 -8.52 13.72 2.04
N ALA A 423 -8.46 12.49 2.57
CA ALA A 423 -8.85 12.22 3.96
C ALA A 423 -7.98 12.95 4.99
N HIS A 424 -6.75 13.34 4.63
CA HIS A 424 -5.81 14.03 5.50
C HIS A 424 -5.86 15.56 5.35
N VAL A 425 -6.63 16.11 4.39
CA VAL A 425 -6.63 17.55 4.10
C VAL A 425 -7.02 18.42 5.30
N LEU A 426 -7.99 17.97 6.11
CA LEU A 426 -8.47 18.72 7.27
C LEU A 426 -7.40 18.88 8.34
N GLN A 427 -6.52 17.87 8.51
CA GLN A 427 -5.42 17.95 9.45
C GLN A 427 -4.39 18.99 9.01
N LEU A 428 -4.04 19.02 7.71
CA LEU A 428 -3.12 20.02 7.18
C LEU A 428 -3.72 21.43 7.24
N ASN A 429 -5.01 21.56 6.91
CA ASN A 429 -5.71 22.84 7.00
C ASN A 429 -5.70 23.39 8.43
N ASN A 430 -5.92 22.51 9.43
CA ASN A 430 -5.85 22.89 10.84
C ASN A 430 -4.44 23.36 11.24
N ILE A 431 -3.39 22.69 10.79
CA ILE A 431 -1.99 23.08 11.06
C ILE A 431 -1.69 24.47 10.47
N ILE A 432 -2.13 24.73 9.23
CA ILE A 432 -1.98 26.03 8.58
C ILE A 432 -2.76 27.10 9.36
N LEU A 433 -3.99 26.79 9.77
CA LEU A 433 -4.84 27.69 10.55
C LEU A 433 -4.21 28.07 11.89
N GLU A 434 -3.71 27.10 12.66
CA GLU A 434 -3.02 27.34 13.94
C GLU A 434 -1.77 28.22 13.77
N ALA A 435 -1.02 28.03 12.68
CA ALA A 435 0.12 28.90 12.36
C ALA A 435 -0.32 30.35 12.06
N ARG A 436 -1.44 30.54 11.36
CA ARG A 436 -2.00 31.87 11.11
C ARG A 436 -2.51 32.54 12.38
N ILE A 437 -3.19 31.78 13.25
CA ILE A 437 -3.63 32.26 14.57
C ILE A 437 -2.41 32.71 15.38
N LEU A 438 -1.34 31.91 15.41
CA LEU A 438 -0.10 32.27 16.10
C LEU A 438 0.52 33.56 15.55
N ALA A 439 0.60 33.69 14.22
CA ALA A 439 1.12 34.91 13.58
C ALA A 439 0.29 36.14 13.97
N HIS A 440 -1.03 36.01 13.95
CA HIS A 440 -1.93 37.10 14.31
C HIS A 440 -1.87 37.48 15.79
N GLU A 441 -1.83 36.49 16.70
CA GLU A 441 -1.68 36.74 18.13
C GLU A 441 -0.35 37.45 18.44
N LEU A 442 0.74 37.03 17.80
CA LEU A 442 2.05 37.68 17.93
C LEU A 442 1.99 39.11 17.38
N ALA A 443 1.36 39.29 16.22
CA ALA A 443 1.18 40.57 15.58
C ALA A 443 0.40 41.57 16.46
N ASN A 444 -0.71 41.13 17.06
CA ASN A 444 -1.47 41.93 18.03
C ASN A 444 -0.70 42.22 19.31
N ASN A 445 0.15 41.30 19.77
CA ASN A 445 0.99 41.54 20.94
C ASN A 445 2.07 42.61 20.70
N LEU A 446 2.54 42.73 19.46
CA LEU A 446 3.54 43.72 19.04
C LEU A 446 2.93 45.06 18.63
N SER A 447 1.63 45.11 18.34
CA SER A 447 0.91 46.29 17.88
C SER A 447 0.34 47.13 19.02
N THR A 448 0.28 48.45 18.81
CA THR A 448 -0.41 49.40 19.70
C THR A 448 -1.92 49.43 19.47
N GLU A 449 -2.38 49.04 18.28
CA GLU A 449 -3.78 48.92 17.91
C GLU A 449 -4.13 47.45 17.59
N SER A 450 -5.32 47.01 18.03
CA SER A 450 -5.82 45.66 17.73
C SER A 450 -6.08 45.52 16.23
N MET A 451 -5.43 44.56 15.59
CA MET A 451 -5.72 44.22 14.20
C MET A 451 -6.89 43.23 14.15
N PRO A 452 -7.83 43.40 13.20
CA PRO A 452 -8.85 42.39 12.96
C PRO A 452 -8.20 41.13 12.40
N LEU A 453 -8.62 39.98 12.90
CA LEU A 453 -8.19 38.68 12.39
C LEU A 453 -8.88 38.42 11.05
N GLU A 454 -8.14 38.56 9.94
CA GLU A 454 -8.58 38.11 8.61
C GLU A 454 -8.34 36.59 8.49
N LEU A 455 -9.14 35.82 9.23
CA LEU A 455 -9.36 34.42 8.91
C LEU A 455 -10.05 34.39 7.54
N GLY A 456 -9.46 33.69 6.56
CA GLY A 456 -10.21 33.32 5.37
C GLY A 456 -11.49 32.59 5.80
N GLU A 457 -12.55 32.64 4.99
CA GLU A 457 -13.82 32.00 5.32
C GLU A 457 -13.58 30.55 5.78
N SER A 458 -13.84 30.28 7.06
CA SER A 458 -13.76 28.93 7.62
C SER A 458 -14.89 28.12 6.99
N VAL A 459 -14.55 27.13 6.17
CA VAL A 459 -15.54 26.27 5.53
C VAL A 459 -16.38 25.58 6.60
N MET A 460 -17.65 25.98 6.73
CA MET A 460 -18.59 25.35 7.65
C MET A 460 -18.96 23.96 7.14
N ILE A 461 -19.35 23.03 8.03
CA ILE A 461 -19.78 21.67 7.65
C ILE A 461 -20.94 21.70 6.63
N ASP A 462 -21.83 22.70 6.69
CA ASP A 462 -22.93 22.86 5.73
C ASP A 462 -22.44 23.30 4.33
N GLU A 463 -21.28 23.96 4.25
CA GLU A 463 -20.63 24.36 2.98
C GLU A 463 -19.87 23.21 2.33
N LEU A 464 -19.58 22.11 3.04
CA LEU A 464 -19.04 20.89 2.44
C LEU A 464 -19.89 20.43 1.26
N SER A 465 -21.21 20.62 1.33
CA SER A 465 -22.15 20.19 0.30
C SER A 465 -21.91 20.81 -1.09
N SER A 466 -21.20 21.94 -1.19
CA SER A 466 -20.86 22.60 -2.46
C SER A 466 -19.47 22.23 -3.00
N LEU A 467 -18.66 21.53 -2.21
CA LEU A 467 -17.29 21.18 -2.58
C LEU A 467 -17.27 20.07 -3.63
N THR A 468 -16.47 20.27 -4.67
CA THR A 468 -16.19 19.27 -5.71
C THR A 468 -14.82 18.64 -5.52
N GLU A 469 -13.88 19.33 -4.87
CA GLU A 469 -12.50 18.88 -4.70
C GLU A 469 -11.91 19.24 -3.33
N ALA A 470 -11.00 18.40 -2.83
CA ALA A 470 -10.42 18.57 -1.50
C ALA A 470 -9.57 19.85 -1.35
N TRP A 471 -8.92 20.33 -2.42
CA TRP A 471 -8.14 21.57 -2.36
C TRP A 471 -8.97 22.79 -1.96
N GLN A 472 -10.29 22.76 -2.21
CA GLN A 472 -11.19 23.85 -1.84
C GLN A 472 -11.30 24.01 -0.31
N LEU A 473 -11.03 22.96 0.47
CA LEU A 473 -10.96 23.03 1.94
C LEU A 473 -9.74 23.81 2.44
N LEU A 474 -8.69 23.94 1.63
CA LEU A 474 -7.53 24.78 1.96
C LEU A 474 -7.84 26.27 1.74
N GLY A 475 -8.93 26.59 1.03
CA GLY A 475 -9.36 27.95 0.69
C GLY A 475 -8.35 28.70 -0.19
N GLU A 476 -8.62 29.97 -0.48
CA GLU A 476 -7.54 30.88 -0.90
C GLU A 476 -6.84 31.38 0.36
N THR A 477 -5.51 31.23 0.44
CA THR A 477 -4.74 31.76 1.57
C THR A 477 -4.27 33.19 1.24
N PRO A 478 -4.88 34.26 1.79
CA PRO A 478 -4.37 35.60 1.60
C PRO A 478 -2.98 35.73 2.21
N SER A 479 -2.11 36.48 1.54
CA SER A 479 -0.75 36.72 2.02
C SER A 479 -0.78 37.50 3.32
N LEU A 480 -0.18 36.94 4.37
CA LEU A 480 0.07 37.65 5.62
C LEU A 480 1.13 38.74 5.37
N SER A 481 0.93 39.91 5.96
CA SER A 481 1.84 41.06 5.84
C SER A 481 1.86 41.93 7.10
N GLU A 482 1.37 41.38 8.21
CA GLU A 482 1.27 42.00 9.52
C GLU A 482 2.64 42.54 9.99
N SER A 483 3.72 41.80 9.76
CA SER A 483 5.11 42.22 10.06
C SER A 483 5.51 43.56 9.41
N ARG A 484 4.89 43.91 8.28
CA ARG A 484 5.10 45.16 7.55
C ARG A 484 4.23 46.30 8.05
N ARG A 485 3.10 45.99 8.70
CA ARG A 485 2.08 46.94 9.16
C ARG A 485 2.25 47.38 10.62
N ILE A 486 2.92 46.57 11.44
CA ILE A 486 3.10 46.86 12.87
C ILE A 486 4.17 47.94 13.09
N GLU A 487 3.82 48.95 13.88
CA GLU A 487 4.76 49.95 14.41
C GLU A 487 5.46 49.42 15.68
N CYS A 488 6.52 48.65 15.49
CA CYS A 488 7.43 48.26 16.58
C CYS A 488 8.91 48.50 16.18
N ASP A 489 9.83 48.47 17.15
CA ASP A 489 11.26 48.62 16.89
C ASP A 489 11.71 47.70 15.75
N SER A 490 12.37 48.27 14.74
CA SER A 490 12.93 47.56 13.59
C SER A 490 13.97 46.50 13.99
N ASN A 491 14.58 46.61 15.17
CA ASN A 491 15.53 45.65 15.73
C ASN A 491 14.87 44.60 16.63
N SER A 492 13.54 44.58 16.76
CA SER A 492 12.82 43.58 17.54
C SER A 492 13.02 42.18 16.96
N SER A 493 13.63 41.29 17.74
CA SER A 493 13.77 39.88 17.37
C SER A 493 12.42 39.20 17.12
N LEU A 494 11.37 39.61 17.85
CA LEU A 494 10.01 39.10 17.67
C LEU A 494 9.36 39.56 16.37
N ARG A 495 9.66 40.78 15.89
CA ARG A 495 9.21 41.26 14.57
C ARG A 495 9.85 40.43 13.45
N GLN A 496 11.15 40.16 13.58
CA GLN A 496 11.85 39.29 12.63
C GLN A 496 11.29 37.86 12.65
N GLY A 497 10.99 37.34 13.85
CA GLY A 497 10.34 36.03 13.99
C GLY A 497 8.94 35.97 13.38
N LEU A 498 8.14 37.04 13.50
CA LEU A 498 6.86 37.16 12.82
C LEU A 498 7.02 37.12 11.30
N TYR A 499 7.97 37.86 10.73
CA TYR A 499 8.26 37.81 9.29
C TYR A 499 8.64 36.41 8.81
N ILE A 500 9.48 35.69 9.55
CA ILE A 500 9.86 34.31 9.20
C ILE A 500 8.66 33.37 9.32
N LEU A 501 7.79 33.56 10.32
CA LEU A 501 6.55 32.80 10.48
C LEU A 501 5.57 33.03 9.32
N GLU A 502 5.44 34.27 8.83
CA GLU A 502 4.65 34.58 7.64
C GLU A 502 5.19 33.84 6.40
N GLN A 503 6.52 33.78 6.23
CA GLN A 503 7.16 33.02 5.14
C GLN A 503 6.96 31.51 5.27
N PHE A 504 7.02 30.97 6.49
CA PHE A 504 6.71 29.56 6.76
C PHE A 504 5.27 29.23 6.33
N ILE A 505 4.29 30.07 6.71
CA ILE A 505 2.89 29.89 6.34
C ILE A 505 2.69 29.96 4.82
N GLU A 506 3.29 30.96 4.16
CA GLU A 506 3.18 31.15 2.71
C GLU A 506 3.72 29.92 1.94
N GLN A 507 4.90 29.42 2.32
CA GLN A 507 5.50 28.25 1.69
C GLN A 507 4.71 26.97 1.97
N LEU A 508 4.23 26.78 3.21
CA LEU A 508 3.40 25.63 3.58
C LEU A 508 2.09 25.61 2.80
N SER A 509 1.38 26.74 2.74
CA SER A 509 0.15 26.88 1.94
C SER A 509 0.42 26.63 0.46
N LYS A 510 1.48 27.19 -0.12
CA LYS A 510 1.81 26.96 -1.54
C LYS A 510 2.09 25.49 -1.83
N CYS A 511 2.88 24.83 -0.99
CA CYS A 511 3.20 23.41 -1.10
C CYS A 511 1.92 22.56 -1.05
N ALA A 512 1.04 22.83 -0.08
CA ALA A 512 -0.26 22.16 0.04
C ALA A 512 -1.11 22.32 -1.22
N HIS A 513 -1.26 23.55 -1.72
CA HIS A 513 -2.05 23.84 -2.92
C HIS A 513 -1.52 23.13 -4.18
N GLN A 514 -0.20 23.03 -4.34
CA GLN A 514 0.39 22.35 -5.49
C GLN A 514 0.03 20.86 -5.50
N TYR A 515 0.14 20.18 -4.36
CA TYR A 515 -0.12 18.74 -4.28
C TYR A 515 -1.61 18.38 -4.29
N TYR A 516 -2.47 19.15 -3.60
CA TYR A 516 -3.91 18.87 -3.54
C TYR A 516 -4.66 19.24 -4.83
N ARG A 517 -4.04 20.00 -5.75
CA ARG A 517 -4.57 20.30 -7.09
C ARG A 517 -4.15 19.30 -8.16
N LEU A 518 -3.27 18.34 -7.85
CA LEU A 518 -2.92 17.28 -8.79
C LEU A 518 -4.17 16.48 -9.17
N ASN A 519 -4.32 16.24 -10.48
CA ASN A 519 -5.39 15.42 -11.02
C ASN A 519 -5.13 13.93 -10.75
N LEU A 520 -6.13 13.08 -10.97
CA LEU A 520 -6.05 11.65 -10.67
C LEU A 520 -4.85 10.95 -11.33
N THR A 521 -4.53 11.29 -12.57
CA THR A 521 -3.40 10.70 -13.33
C THR A 521 -2.03 11.18 -12.85
N GLU A 522 -1.99 12.32 -12.14
CA GLU A 522 -0.75 12.90 -11.59
C GLU A 522 -0.49 12.44 -10.15
N LEU A 523 -1.43 11.70 -9.54
CA LEU A 523 -1.29 11.16 -8.19
C LEU A 523 -0.39 9.91 -8.18
N THR A 524 0.90 10.13 -8.41
CA THR A 524 1.92 9.08 -8.37
C THR A 524 2.69 9.07 -7.05
N ILE A 525 3.37 7.96 -6.76
CA ILE A 525 4.23 7.81 -5.58
C ILE A 525 5.29 8.92 -5.54
N GLU A 526 5.86 9.25 -6.69
CA GLU A 526 6.92 10.26 -6.84
C GLU A 526 6.42 11.66 -6.49
N ASN A 527 5.20 12.02 -6.91
CA ASN A 527 4.62 13.33 -6.58
C ASN A 527 4.22 13.44 -5.11
N ASN A 528 3.75 12.37 -4.47
CA ASN A 528 3.54 12.34 -3.02
C ASN A 528 4.87 12.47 -2.26
N GLN A 529 5.92 11.78 -2.74
CA GLN A 529 7.25 11.87 -2.15
C GLN A 529 7.82 13.28 -2.26
N ALA A 530 7.71 13.93 -3.42
CA ALA A 530 8.15 15.31 -3.61
C ALA A 530 7.42 16.26 -2.66
N PHE A 531 6.10 16.10 -2.49
CA PHE A 531 5.33 16.86 -1.51
C PHE A 531 5.82 16.64 -0.07
N CYS A 532 6.05 15.38 0.33
CA CYS A 532 6.61 15.06 1.64
C CYS A 532 8.00 15.69 1.85
N ASP A 533 8.85 15.70 0.82
CA ASP A 533 10.20 16.27 0.88
C ASP A 533 10.17 17.79 1.01
N ASP A 534 9.26 18.45 0.29
CA ASP A 534 9.03 19.88 0.40
C ASP A 534 8.53 20.27 1.80
N LEU A 535 7.63 19.47 2.42
CA LEU A 535 7.21 19.68 3.81
C LEU A 535 8.38 19.56 4.79
N ALA A 536 9.20 18.51 4.66
CA ALA A 536 10.38 18.32 5.51
C ALA A 536 11.36 19.48 5.36
N LYS A 537 11.57 19.94 4.13
CA LYS A 537 12.41 21.11 3.83
C LYS A 537 11.87 22.40 4.47
N ILE A 538 10.57 22.68 4.34
CA ILE A 538 9.95 23.88 4.93
C ILE A 538 10.16 23.91 6.45
N ILE A 539 9.99 22.78 7.12
CA ILE A 539 10.27 22.64 8.56
C ILE A 539 11.73 22.99 8.84
N ARG A 540 12.68 22.34 8.15
CA ARG A 540 14.12 22.56 8.35
C ARG A 540 14.55 24.01 8.13
N ASP A 541 14.06 24.63 7.06
CA ASP A 541 14.49 25.97 6.64
C ASP A 541 14.03 27.06 7.63
N HIS A 542 12.90 26.88 8.32
CA HIS A 542 12.32 27.92 9.19
C HIS A 542 12.49 27.64 10.68
N GLU A 543 12.55 26.36 11.11
CA GLU A 543 12.53 25.99 12.53
C GLU A 543 13.68 26.63 13.32
N LYS A 544 14.91 26.52 12.80
CA LYS A 544 16.11 27.09 13.43
C LYS A 544 16.04 28.60 13.56
N ASP A 545 15.56 29.29 12.53
CA ASP A 545 15.53 30.75 12.47
C ASP A 545 14.40 31.32 13.33
N ILE A 546 13.25 30.65 13.39
CA ILE A 546 12.16 30.98 14.31
C ILE A 546 12.59 30.77 15.76
N TYR A 547 13.26 29.67 16.11
CA TYR A 547 13.77 29.49 17.48
C TYR A 547 14.84 30.49 17.86
N LYS A 548 15.73 30.86 16.93
CA LYS A 548 16.74 31.90 17.15
C LYS A 548 16.09 33.25 17.46
N THR A 549 15.00 33.60 16.79
CA THR A 549 14.30 34.88 16.96
C THR A 549 13.36 34.90 18.16
N PHE A 550 12.61 33.83 18.40
CA PHE A 550 11.67 33.73 19.53
C PHE A 550 12.35 33.41 20.86
N GLY A 551 13.55 32.80 20.87
CA GLY A 551 14.26 32.45 22.09
C GLY A 551 13.44 31.54 23.02
N ARG A 552 13.40 31.86 24.33
CA ARG A 552 12.60 31.13 25.33
C ARG A 552 11.21 31.74 25.59
N SER A 553 10.65 32.44 24.60
CA SER A 553 9.33 33.07 24.73
C SER A 553 8.18 32.07 24.66
N THR A 554 6.98 32.49 25.07
CA THR A 554 5.73 31.74 24.89
C THR A 554 5.44 31.41 23.43
N TRP A 555 5.87 32.27 22.49
CA TRP A 555 5.74 32.09 21.05
C TRP A 555 6.53 30.88 20.53
N ALA A 556 7.73 30.66 21.06
CA ALA A 556 8.51 29.47 20.73
C ALA A 556 7.76 28.19 21.13
N PHE A 557 7.14 28.14 22.32
CA PHE A 557 6.36 26.97 22.76
C PHE A 557 5.12 26.72 21.90
N LYS A 558 4.41 27.78 21.48
CA LYS A 558 3.27 27.65 20.55
C LYS A 558 3.73 27.14 19.18
N PHE A 559 4.84 27.66 18.65
CA PHE A 559 5.40 27.22 17.38
C PHE A 559 5.91 25.77 17.42
N VAL A 560 6.52 25.32 18.53
CA VAL A 560 6.92 23.91 18.71
C VAL A 560 5.74 22.97 18.49
N LYS A 561 4.54 23.29 19.03
CA LYS A 561 3.35 22.45 18.84
C LYS A 561 2.96 22.31 17.37
N ILE A 562 3.00 23.41 16.62
CA ILE A 562 2.69 23.43 15.18
C ILE A 562 3.70 22.56 14.42
N VAL A 563 5.00 22.69 14.71
CA VAL A 563 6.05 21.87 14.08
C VAL A 563 5.86 20.40 14.42
N GLU A 564 5.58 20.05 15.67
CA GLU A 564 5.32 18.67 16.06
C GLU A 564 4.09 18.07 15.34
N GLU A 565 3.01 18.84 15.20
CA GLU A 565 1.83 18.40 14.43
C GLU A 565 2.15 18.24 12.94
N LEU A 566 2.91 19.15 12.35
CA LEU A 566 3.33 19.04 10.95
C LEU A 566 4.28 17.86 10.72
N GLN A 567 5.19 17.56 11.66
CA GLN A 567 6.05 16.38 11.61
C GLN A 567 5.24 15.08 11.72
N ARG A 568 4.21 15.03 12.59
CA ARG A 568 3.29 13.90 12.68
C ARG A 568 2.48 13.73 11.40
N TYR A 569 1.99 14.81 10.82
CA TYR A 569 1.28 14.82 9.53
C TYR A 569 2.17 14.29 8.40
N TYR A 570 3.38 14.84 8.26
CA TYR A 570 4.39 14.42 7.28
C TYR A 570 4.66 12.90 7.40
N GLY A 571 4.96 12.42 8.60
CA GLY A 571 5.24 11.01 8.84
C GLY A 571 4.04 10.10 8.56
N GLY A 572 2.82 10.64 8.67
CA GLY A 572 1.57 9.94 8.43
C GLY A 572 1.13 9.90 6.96
N LEU A 573 1.58 10.82 6.09
CA LEU A 573 1.04 10.97 4.74
C LEU A 573 1.78 10.16 3.65
N HIS A 574 2.93 9.57 4.00
CA HIS A 574 3.79 8.89 3.05
C HIS A 574 3.09 7.68 2.38
N PHE A 575 2.66 7.82 1.13
CA PHE A 575 1.72 6.89 0.50
C PHE A 575 2.32 5.51 0.19
N GLN A 576 3.51 5.44 -0.42
CA GLN A 576 4.14 4.15 -0.73
C GLN A 576 4.45 3.32 0.52
N ARG A 577 4.90 4.01 1.58
CA ARG A 577 5.12 3.41 2.89
C ARG A 577 3.83 2.90 3.49
N HIS A 578 2.77 3.70 3.44
CA HIS A 578 1.44 3.29 3.88
C HIS A 578 1.01 1.98 3.20
N LEU A 579 1.16 1.87 1.88
CA LEU A 579 0.86 0.66 1.11
C LEU A 579 1.67 -0.59 1.53
N ARG A 580 2.86 -0.41 2.11
CA ARG A 580 3.72 -1.52 2.56
C ARG A 580 3.62 -1.82 4.05
N SER A 581 2.87 -1.02 4.81
CA SER A 581 2.77 -1.18 6.25
C SER A 581 1.80 -2.29 6.65
N THR A 582 2.02 -2.90 7.82
CA THR A 582 1.09 -3.87 8.41
C THR A 582 -0.12 -3.17 9.01
N ASP A 583 -1.11 -3.91 9.49
CA ASP A 583 -2.25 -3.35 10.23
C ASP A 583 -1.91 -3.02 11.69
N ALA A 584 -2.66 -2.11 12.32
CA ALA A 584 -2.52 -1.72 13.74
C ALA A 584 -3.89 -1.44 14.34
N GLU A 585 -4.05 -1.52 15.66
CA GLU A 585 -5.34 -1.29 16.32
C GLU A 585 -6.02 0.00 15.84
N LEU A 586 -7.34 -0.08 15.61
CA LEU A 586 -8.11 0.96 14.93
C LEU A 586 -7.97 2.34 15.58
N PHE A 587 -7.91 2.39 16.92
CA PHE A 587 -7.82 3.62 17.71
C PHE A 587 -6.39 4.11 17.97
N THR A 588 -5.38 3.49 17.35
CA THR A 588 -3.98 3.93 17.49
C THR A 588 -3.84 5.34 16.90
N SER A 589 -3.55 6.32 17.75
CA SER A 589 -3.43 7.73 17.38
C SER A 589 -2.11 8.06 16.69
N VAL A 590 -1.04 7.33 17.01
CA VAL A 590 0.30 7.54 16.47
C VAL A 590 1.00 6.18 16.41
N ARG A 591 1.36 5.69 15.22
CA ARG A 591 2.20 4.48 15.14
C ARG A 591 3.63 4.73 15.59
N TYR A 592 4.13 5.95 15.39
CA TYR A 592 5.52 6.29 15.64
C TYR A 592 5.66 7.76 16.07
N ASP A 593 6.39 7.99 17.14
CA ASP A 593 6.79 9.34 17.55
C ASP A 593 7.87 9.86 16.60
N TYR A 594 7.46 10.34 15.43
CA TYR A 594 8.36 10.89 14.41
C TYR A 594 9.29 11.99 14.95
N PRO A 595 8.80 12.94 15.77
CA PRO A 595 9.68 13.90 16.44
C PRO A 595 10.77 13.24 17.30
N ALA A 596 10.46 12.17 18.04
CA ALA A 596 11.47 11.44 18.81
C ALA A 596 12.45 10.66 17.94
N LEU A 597 11.97 10.07 16.84
CA LEU A 597 12.81 9.31 15.91
C LEU A 597 13.79 10.22 15.16
N LEU A 598 13.34 11.37 14.65
CA LEU A 598 14.22 12.34 13.99
C LEU A 598 15.29 12.95 14.92
N LYS A 599 15.10 12.86 16.25
CA LYS A 599 16.09 13.29 17.25
C LYS A 599 17.14 12.23 17.58
N ARG A 600 16.91 10.95 17.25
CA ARG A 600 17.91 9.89 17.45
C ARG A 600 19.04 10.05 16.45
N SER A 601 20.27 9.73 16.86
CA SER A 601 21.41 9.86 15.97
C SER A 601 21.41 8.74 14.93
N HIS A 602 21.58 9.07 13.65
CA HIS A 602 21.66 8.07 12.57
C HIS A 602 22.86 7.12 12.70
N THR A 603 23.80 7.40 13.60
CA THR A 603 24.99 6.57 13.86
C THR A 603 24.81 5.60 15.04
N GLU A 604 23.64 5.57 15.68
CA GLU A 604 23.32 4.54 16.68
C GLU A 604 23.39 3.14 16.05
N GLU A 605 24.02 2.17 16.73
CA GLU A 605 24.31 0.84 16.19
C GLU A 605 23.07 0.11 15.66
N GLU A 606 21.93 0.22 16.36
CA GLU A 606 20.65 -0.36 15.94
C GLU A 606 20.16 0.21 14.60
N ILE A 607 20.24 1.53 14.43
CA ILE A 607 19.81 2.25 13.21
C ILE A 607 20.75 1.90 12.05
N VAL A 608 22.05 1.91 12.29
CA VAL A 608 23.06 1.54 11.29
C VAL A 608 22.84 0.10 10.82
N ASN A 609 22.68 -0.85 11.74
CA ASN A 609 22.50 -2.27 11.40
C ASN A 609 21.23 -2.52 10.60
N ALA A 610 20.14 -1.82 10.88
CA ALA A 610 18.93 -1.98 10.09
C ALA A 610 18.95 -1.25 8.76
N CYS A 611 19.59 -0.08 8.69
CA CYS A 611 19.84 0.55 7.41
C CYS A 611 20.70 -0.35 6.50
N LEU A 612 21.71 -1.01 7.07
CA LEU A 612 22.49 -2.01 6.34
C LEU A 612 21.66 -3.24 6.00
N SER A 613 20.81 -3.71 6.91
CA SER A 613 19.88 -4.81 6.60
C SER A 613 19.03 -4.49 5.38
N ALA A 614 18.36 -3.32 5.40
CA ALA A 614 17.54 -2.80 4.33
C ALA A 614 18.33 -2.57 3.04
N LEU A 615 19.59 -2.11 3.12
CA LEU A 615 20.47 -1.94 1.96
C LEU A 615 20.67 -3.26 1.21
N PHE A 616 20.99 -4.33 1.92
CA PHE A 616 21.20 -5.63 1.31
C PHE A 616 19.89 -6.29 0.85
N ASP A 617 18.79 -6.11 1.58
CA ASP A 617 17.47 -6.60 1.16
C ASP A 617 17.01 -5.90 -0.13
N TRP A 618 17.21 -4.58 -0.22
CA TRP A 618 17.00 -3.79 -1.43
C TRP A 618 17.87 -4.29 -2.58
N ALA A 619 19.18 -4.47 -2.35
CA ALA A 619 20.08 -4.97 -3.37
C ALA A 619 19.65 -6.36 -3.89
N ASN A 620 19.08 -7.21 -3.03
CA ASN A 620 18.55 -8.52 -3.41
C ASN A 620 17.24 -8.46 -4.21
N ALA A 621 16.42 -7.44 -3.97
CA ALA A 621 15.14 -7.24 -4.66
C ALA A 621 15.30 -6.63 -6.05
N LEU A 622 16.42 -5.94 -6.32
CA LEU A 622 16.72 -5.37 -7.64
C LEU A 622 17.03 -6.45 -8.68
N ASP A 623 16.68 -6.17 -9.94
CA ASP A 623 17.26 -6.92 -11.06
C ASP A 623 18.78 -6.75 -11.05
N LYS A 624 19.50 -7.86 -11.29
CA LYS A 624 20.96 -7.91 -11.20
C LYS A 624 21.65 -6.83 -12.04
N LYS A 625 21.12 -6.55 -13.24
CA LYS A 625 21.70 -5.54 -14.14
C LYS A 625 21.51 -4.12 -13.60
N ILE A 626 20.46 -3.87 -12.83
CA ILE A 626 20.21 -2.56 -12.21
C ILE A 626 21.25 -2.32 -11.11
N LEU A 627 21.43 -3.29 -10.20
CA LEU A 627 22.43 -3.19 -9.14
C LEU A 627 23.86 -3.03 -9.72
N GLU A 628 24.22 -3.85 -10.71
CA GLU A 628 25.49 -3.75 -11.44
C GLU A 628 25.64 -2.35 -12.06
N GLY A 629 24.58 -1.83 -12.68
CA GLY A 629 24.54 -0.49 -13.27
C GLY A 629 24.86 0.61 -12.26
N HIS A 630 24.24 0.58 -11.07
CA HIS A 630 24.53 1.54 -10.00
C HIS A 630 25.99 1.46 -9.54
N ILE A 631 26.52 0.26 -9.29
CA ILE A 631 27.92 0.09 -8.85
C ILE A 631 28.90 0.60 -9.91
N LEU A 632 28.67 0.27 -11.18
CA LEU A 632 29.52 0.69 -12.30
C LEU A 632 29.47 2.22 -12.52
N ALA A 633 28.30 2.84 -12.36
CA ALA A 633 28.14 4.28 -12.42
C ALA A 633 28.97 4.97 -11.32
N ILE A 634 28.87 4.51 -10.07
CA ILE A 634 29.64 5.05 -8.94
C ILE A 634 31.16 4.91 -9.19
N ILE A 635 31.61 3.76 -9.71
CA ILE A 635 33.02 3.56 -10.06
C ILE A 635 33.47 4.61 -11.09
N LYS A 636 32.68 4.81 -12.15
CA LYS A 636 33.01 5.70 -13.26
C LYS A 636 32.97 7.18 -12.87
N GLU A 637 31.94 7.58 -12.13
CA GLU A 637 31.62 8.99 -11.87
C GLU A 637 32.28 9.52 -10.59
N CYS A 638 32.51 8.64 -9.60
CA CYS A 638 32.93 9.06 -8.26
C CYS A 638 34.31 8.52 -7.85
N TYR A 639 34.74 7.35 -8.35
CA TYR A 639 35.97 6.68 -7.89
C TYR A 639 37.16 6.79 -8.85
N GLN A 640 36.93 6.79 -10.16
CA GLN A 640 38.01 6.87 -11.14
C GLN A 640 38.85 8.15 -10.99
N PRO A 641 40.17 8.07 -11.22
CA PRO A 641 41.05 9.21 -11.07
C PRO A 641 40.64 10.34 -12.02
N SER A 642 40.50 11.55 -11.45
CA SER A 642 40.28 12.77 -12.23
C SER A 642 41.39 12.95 -13.28
N PRO A 643 41.12 13.60 -14.43
CA PRO A 643 42.16 13.99 -15.39
C PRO A 643 43.34 14.75 -14.76
N TRP A 644 43.13 15.34 -13.59
CA TRP A 644 44.11 16.12 -12.84
C TRP A 644 44.86 15.33 -11.74
N ASN A 645 44.53 14.05 -11.51
CA ASN A 645 45.16 13.20 -10.49
C ASN A 645 45.38 11.75 -10.96
N ILE A 646 46.18 11.61 -12.03
CA ILE A 646 46.46 10.35 -12.73
C ILE A 646 47.31 9.36 -11.90
N VAL A 647 47.91 9.82 -10.79
CA VAL A 647 48.76 9.00 -9.89
C VAL A 647 47.98 8.29 -8.79
N ALA A 648 46.69 8.54 -8.63
CA ALA A 648 45.87 7.84 -7.64
C ALA A 648 45.69 6.37 -8.02
N ASN A 649 46.25 5.47 -7.21
CA ASN A 649 46.20 4.03 -7.46
C ASN A 649 44.79 3.48 -7.13
N ARG A 650 43.94 3.33 -8.15
CA ARG A 650 42.51 2.94 -8.06
C ARG A 650 42.23 1.52 -8.58
N THR A 651 43.15 0.59 -8.34
CA THR A 651 43.11 -0.81 -8.83
C THR A 651 41.86 -1.59 -8.43
N ARG A 652 41.18 -1.19 -7.34
CA ARG A 652 39.92 -1.80 -6.87
C ARG A 652 38.79 -1.69 -7.90
N ALA A 653 38.81 -0.68 -8.77
CA ALA A 653 37.81 -0.52 -9.83
C ALA A 653 37.81 -1.72 -10.79
N GLU A 654 38.98 -2.10 -11.28
CA GLU A 654 39.14 -3.22 -12.21
C GLU A 654 38.78 -4.55 -11.53
N GLU A 655 39.16 -4.71 -10.27
CA GLU A 655 38.85 -5.92 -9.49
C GLU A 655 37.34 -6.14 -9.35
N VAL A 656 36.59 -5.09 -8.97
CA VAL A 656 35.13 -5.16 -8.84
C VAL A 656 34.45 -5.33 -10.20
N GLN A 657 34.94 -4.66 -11.25
CA GLN A 657 34.40 -4.82 -12.60
C GLN A 657 34.56 -6.24 -13.14
N LEU A 658 35.69 -6.89 -12.89
CA LEU A 658 35.91 -8.29 -13.24
C LEU A 658 35.01 -9.21 -12.41
N TYR A 659 34.90 -8.97 -11.10
CA TYR A 659 34.02 -9.74 -10.23
C TYR A 659 32.56 -9.69 -10.70
N LEU A 660 32.02 -8.51 -11.04
CA LEU A 660 30.64 -8.37 -11.49
C LEU A 660 30.34 -9.15 -12.79
N LYS A 661 31.31 -9.27 -13.71
CA LYS A 661 31.14 -10.02 -14.96
C LYS A 661 30.94 -11.53 -14.71
N ASP A 662 31.61 -12.08 -13.71
CA ASP A 662 31.64 -13.51 -13.42
C ASP A 662 30.80 -13.88 -12.18
N CYS A 663 30.12 -12.91 -11.55
CA CYS A 663 29.32 -13.11 -10.36
C CYS A 663 27.98 -13.79 -10.68
N TYR A 664 27.70 -14.92 -10.03
CA TYR A 664 26.40 -15.62 -10.06
C TYR A 664 25.64 -15.54 -8.73
N ASP A 665 26.19 -14.82 -7.76
CA ASP A 665 25.56 -14.65 -6.46
C ASP A 665 24.36 -13.70 -6.56
N ASP A 666 23.42 -13.83 -5.62
CA ASP A 666 22.29 -12.90 -5.50
C ASP A 666 22.75 -11.46 -5.17
N GLY A 667 21.86 -10.48 -5.30
CA GLY A 667 22.23 -9.07 -5.16
C GLY A 667 22.80 -8.72 -3.78
N ALA A 668 22.26 -9.33 -2.71
CA ALA A 668 22.77 -9.15 -1.35
C ALA A 668 24.19 -9.70 -1.19
N ASN A 669 24.44 -10.94 -1.63
CA ASN A 669 25.75 -11.58 -1.57
C ASN A 669 26.77 -10.88 -2.46
N CYS A 670 26.34 -10.41 -3.64
CA CYS A 670 27.18 -9.63 -4.55
C CYS A 670 27.69 -8.34 -3.88
N LEU A 671 26.77 -7.55 -3.32
CA LEU A 671 27.13 -6.31 -2.62
C LEU A 671 27.96 -6.59 -1.36
N ALA A 672 27.58 -7.60 -0.57
CA ALA A 672 28.30 -7.98 0.65
C ALA A 672 29.74 -8.44 0.36
N SER A 673 29.96 -9.20 -0.71
CA SER A 673 31.28 -9.62 -1.16
C SER A 673 32.17 -8.42 -1.51
N ILE A 674 31.63 -7.41 -2.20
CA ILE A 674 32.35 -6.18 -2.55
C ILE A 674 32.68 -5.37 -1.29
N LEU A 675 31.70 -5.14 -0.41
CA LEU A 675 31.88 -4.35 0.81
C LEU A 675 32.75 -5.04 1.86
N SER A 676 32.85 -6.37 1.82
CA SER A 676 33.70 -7.15 2.71
C SER A 676 35.18 -6.89 2.53
N VAL A 677 35.61 -6.29 1.42
CA VAL A 677 37.02 -6.08 1.06
C VAL A 677 37.23 -4.67 0.51
N GLY A 678 38.15 -3.91 1.10
CA GLY A 678 38.42 -2.53 0.72
C GLY A 678 38.84 -1.66 1.89
N GLY A 679 39.21 -0.41 1.59
CA GLY A 679 39.45 0.61 2.60
C GLY A 679 38.16 1.23 3.11
N HIS A 680 38.27 2.02 4.18
CA HIS A 680 37.18 2.81 4.76
C HIS A 680 37.44 4.32 4.65
N GLU A 681 38.56 4.74 4.04
CA GLU A 681 38.85 6.16 3.81
C GLU A 681 37.74 6.83 3.00
N THR A 682 37.55 8.14 3.16
CA THR A 682 36.49 8.91 2.47
C THR A 682 36.52 8.76 0.95
N THR A 683 37.70 8.49 0.37
CA THR A 683 37.87 8.28 -1.07
C THR A 683 37.92 6.80 -1.47
N SER A 684 37.76 5.87 -0.54
CA SER A 684 37.73 4.44 -0.83
C SER A 684 36.47 4.05 -1.60
N LEU A 685 36.54 2.99 -2.40
CA LEU A 685 35.37 2.55 -3.17
C LEU A 685 34.20 2.17 -2.26
N ASN A 686 34.46 1.49 -1.14
CA ASN A 686 33.39 1.09 -0.22
C ASN A 686 32.67 2.30 0.38
N THR A 687 33.41 3.34 0.76
CA THR A 687 32.80 4.58 1.28
C THR A 687 31.99 5.32 0.23
N LEU A 688 32.43 5.34 -1.03
CA LEU A 688 31.65 5.93 -2.12
C LEU A 688 30.40 5.09 -2.44
N LEU A 689 30.52 3.76 -2.46
CA LEU A 689 29.37 2.87 -2.64
C LEU A 689 28.33 3.10 -1.55
N ILE A 690 28.74 3.16 -0.28
CA ILE A 690 27.84 3.45 0.84
C ILE A 690 27.21 4.84 0.73
N THR A 691 28.01 5.87 0.41
CA THR A 691 27.54 7.26 0.24
C THR A 691 26.48 7.40 -0.83
N HIS A 692 26.56 6.63 -1.93
CA HIS A 692 25.66 6.78 -3.07
C HIS A 692 24.52 5.74 -3.11
N LEU A 693 24.77 4.50 -2.66
CA LEU A 693 23.76 3.45 -2.66
C LEU A 693 22.75 3.61 -1.51
N ILE A 694 23.16 4.13 -0.34
CA ILE A 694 22.20 4.32 0.77
C ILE A 694 21.14 5.36 0.43
N PRO A 695 21.47 6.58 -0.06
CA PRO A 695 20.44 7.53 -0.49
C PRO A 695 19.54 6.96 -1.58
N GLU A 696 20.09 6.18 -2.52
CA GLU A 696 19.29 5.58 -3.60
C GLU A 696 18.35 4.49 -3.07
N MET A 697 18.86 3.63 -2.20
CA MET A 697 18.05 2.65 -1.50
C MET A 697 16.95 3.31 -0.67
N LEU A 698 17.24 4.42 0.01
CA LEU A 698 16.25 5.15 0.81
C LEU A 698 15.11 5.74 -0.03
N LYS A 699 15.27 5.91 -1.35
CA LYS A 699 14.19 6.24 -2.29
C LYS A 699 13.27 5.04 -2.57
N ASP A 700 13.76 3.82 -2.38
CA ASP A 700 13.03 2.59 -2.69
C ASP A 700 12.53 1.84 -1.45
N THR A 701 13.19 1.99 -0.30
CA THR A 701 12.87 1.35 0.99
C THR A 701 12.13 2.30 1.93
N ILE A 702 11.37 3.23 1.36
CA ILE A 702 10.90 4.39 2.09
C ILE A 702 10.12 4.00 3.36
N GLY A 703 10.70 4.39 4.50
CA GLY A 703 10.00 4.50 5.78
C GLY A 703 9.78 3.20 6.57
N GLN A 704 10.79 2.34 6.70
CA GLN A 704 10.84 1.46 7.87
C GLN A 704 11.08 2.31 9.12
N VAL A 705 10.01 2.54 9.89
CA VAL A 705 10.05 3.38 11.08
C VAL A 705 10.42 2.59 12.33
N ASP A 706 10.23 1.27 12.30
CA ASP A 706 10.72 0.35 13.34
C ASP A 706 12.23 0.47 13.57
N VAL A 707 13.00 0.98 12.58
CA VAL A 707 14.44 1.18 12.73
C VAL A 707 14.98 2.55 12.28
N ASN A 708 14.10 3.55 12.25
CA ASN A 708 14.43 4.96 12.02
C ASN A 708 15.27 5.24 10.75
N LEU A 709 14.91 4.64 9.61
CA LEU A 709 15.54 4.99 8.33
C LEU A 709 15.29 6.45 7.93
N MET A 710 14.28 7.10 8.52
CA MET A 710 14.01 8.52 8.32
C MET A 710 15.12 9.41 8.90
N GLY A 711 15.67 9.08 10.08
CA GLY A 711 16.81 9.81 10.63
C GLY A 711 18.05 9.70 9.72
N VAL A 712 18.26 8.54 9.10
CA VAL A 712 19.34 8.34 8.12
C VAL A 712 19.11 9.18 6.87
N ARG A 713 17.88 9.19 6.35
CA ARG A 713 17.49 10.02 5.20
C ARG A 713 17.67 11.51 5.48
N ASP A 714 17.19 11.99 6.63
CA ASP A 714 17.36 13.38 7.04
C ASP A 714 18.84 13.75 7.15
N ALA A 715 19.69 12.86 7.70
CA ALA A 715 21.13 13.06 7.72
C ALA A 715 21.75 13.14 6.31
N CYS A 716 21.30 12.30 5.35
CA CYS A 716 21.73 12.39 3.96
C CYS A 716 21.32 13.73 3.32
N GLU A 717 20.07 14.14 3.51
CA GLU A 717 19.52 15.39 2.96
C GLU A 717 20.19 16.64 3.54
N ARG A 718 20.58 16.61 4.81
CA ARG A 718 21.33 17.69 5.49
C ARG A 718 22.82 17.71 5.16
N GLY A 719 23.35 16.69 4.48
CA GLY A 719 24.79 16.52 4.28
C GLY A 719 25.55 16.16 5.57
N GLU A 720 24.84 15.63 6.58
CA GLU A 720 25.35 15.23 7.89
C GLU A 720 25.56 13.70 7.99
N PHE A 721 25.36 12.97 6.89
CA PHE A 721 25.51 11.51 6.83
C PHE A 721 26.97 11.06 7.09
N ASP A 722 27.16 10.15 8.05
CA ASP A 722 28.48 9.66 8.44
C ASP A 722 28.84 8.40 7.62
N ALA A 723 29.29 8.64 6.38
CA ALA A 723 29.63 7.58 5.46
C ALA A 723 30.76 6.67 6.00
N LEU A 724 31.67 7.20 6.83
CA LEU A 724 32.76 6.43 7.41
C LEU A 724 32.22 5.41 8.43
N ALA A 725 31.37 5.87 9.36
CA ALA A 725 30.74 4.99 10.35
C ALA A 725 29.94 3.87 9.67
N TYR A 726 29.13 4.21 8.67
CA TYR A 726 28.35 3.24 7.91
C TYR A 726 29.22 2.26 7.13
N THR A 727 30.34 2.71 6.54
CA THR A 727 31.25 1.82 5.80
C THR A 727 31.97 0.82 6.71
N CYS A 728 32.41 1.27 7.89
CA CYS A 728 32.99 0.40 8.91
C CYS A 728 31.99 -0.67 9.35
N SER A 729 30.75 -0.26 9.65
CA SER A 729 29.68 -1.20 10.03
C SER A 729 29.29 -2.12 8.89
N ALA A 730 29.19 -1.63 7.64
CA ALA A 730 28.87 -2.45 6.47
C ALA A 730 29.90 -3.56 6.24
N THR A 731 31.19 -3.23 6.39
CA THR A 731 32.28 -4.20 6.24
C THR A 731 32.19 -5.31 7.29
N LYS A 732 31.87 -4.95 8.54
CA LYS A 732 31.66 -5.91 9.63
C LYS A 732 30.41 -6.76 9.38
N TYR A 733 29.29 -6.10 9.12
CA TYR A 733 28.00 -6.72 8.86
C TYR A 733 28.07 -7.75 7.72
N ALA A 734 28.73 -7.41 6.61
CA ALA A 734 28.92 -8.31 5.47
C ALA A 734 29.73 -9.58 5.82
N ARG A 735 30.64 -9.51 6.79
CA ARG A 735 31.49 -10.65 7.18
C ARG A 735 30.90 -11.52 8.30
N ASP A 736 30.14 -10.91 9.19
CA ASP A 736 29.63 -11.51 10.43
C ASP A 736 28.23 -12.12 10.27
N GLU A 737 27.37 -11.54 9.42
CA GLU A 737 25.97 -11.91 9.39
C GLU A 737 25.72 -13.27 8.72
N GLY A 738 24.92 -14.11 9.37
CA GLY A 738 24.76 -15.53 9.00
C GLY A 738 24.08 -15.78 7.65
N ARG A 739 23.44 -14.76 7.07
CA ARG A 739 22.74 -14.83 5.77
C ARG A 739 23.67 -14.85 4.57
N PHE A 740 24.92 -14.39 4.72
CA PHE A 740 25.85 -14.29 3.60
C PHE A 740 26.62 -15.58 3.38
N THR A 741 26.85 -15.92 2.11
CA THR A 741 27.51 -17.14 1.66
C THR A 741 28.76 -16.89 0.82
N HIS A 742 29.09 -15.62 0.54
CA HIS A 742 30.30 -15.24 -0.19
C HIS A 742 31.58 -15.65 0.56
N VAL A 743 32.71 -15.64 -0.16
CA VAL A 743 33.95 -16.27 0.32
C VAL A 743 34.59 -15.59 1.53
N TYR A 744 34.38 -14.29 1.70
CA TYR A 744 34.99 -13.48 2.75
C TYR A 744 34.32 -13.52 4.13
N THR A 745 33.23 -14.27 4.32
CA THR A 745 32.60 -14.39 5.65
C THR A 745 33.55 -15.04 6.66
N HIS A 746 33.45 -14.69 7.94
CA HIS A 746 34.32 -15.27 8.98
C HIS A 746 34.23 -16.80 9.02
N LYS A 747 33.03 -17.35 8.83
CA LYS A 747 32.77 -18.78 8.72
C LYS A 747 33.55 -19.41 7.54
N ASN A 748 33.45 -18.84 6.34
CA ASN A 748 34.08 -19.41 5.15
C ASN A 748 35.60 -19.26 5.18
N MET A 749 36.13 -18.16 5.72
CA MET A 749 37.56 -17.98 5.93
C MET A 749 38.12 -18.95 6.98
N ALA A 750 37.39 -19.20 8.07
CA ALA A 750 37.77 -20.21 9.06
C ALA A 750 37.75 -21.63 8.49
N GLN A 751 36.74 -21.96 7.68
CA GLN A 751 36.66 -23.25 6.98
C GLN A 751 37.79 -23.41 5.96
N PHE A 752 38.12 -22.36 5.21
CA PHE A 752 39.27 -22.33 4.31
C PHE A 752 40.57 -22.64 5.06
N ASN A 753 40.87 -21.89 6.14
CA ASN A 753 42.08 -22.11 6.93
C ASN A 753 42.13 -23.53 7.50
N SER A 754 41.01 -24.02 8.05
CA SER A 754 40.90 -25.38 8.57
C SER A 754 41.11 -26.44 7.48
N ALA A 755 40.57 -26.23 6.27
CA ALA A 755 40.69 -27.14 5.15
C ALA A 755 42.14 -27.24 4.67
N VAL A 756 42.83 -26.11 4.50
CA VAL A 756 44.25 -26.07 4.11
C VAL A 756 45.10 -26.85 5.12
N TYR A 757 44.94 -26.56 6.42
CA TYR A 757 45.72 -27.22 7.47
C TYR A 757 45.40 -28.71 7.60
N ARG A 758 44.13 -29.11 7.47
CA ARG A 758 43.71 -30.52 7.51
C ARG A 758 44.26 -31.29 6.32
N TRP A 759 44.17 -30.73 5.12
CA TRP A 759 44.66 -31.35 3.90
C TRP A 759 46.17 -31.55 3.96
N ILE A 760 46.93 -30.52 4.32
CA ILE A 760 48.39 -30.62 4.51
C ILE A 760 48.77 -31.65 5.58
N ASN A 761 48.00 -31.75 6.67
CA ASN A 761 48.25 -32.76 7.70
C ASN A 761 47.98 -34.20 7.24
N SER A 762 47.07 -34.39 6.28
CA SER A 762 46.77 -35.70 5.70
C SER A 762 47.73 -36.13 4.59
N MET A 763 48.53 -35.20 4.07
CA MET A 763 49.52 -35.51 3.04
C MET A 763 50.67 -36.35 3.59
N ASP A 764 51.21 -37.23 2.74
CA ASP A 764 52.48 -37.90 3.01
C ASP A 764 53.60 -36.86 3.26
N VAL A 765 54.43 -37.12 4.28
CA VAL A 765 55.50 -36.21 4.70
C VAL A 765 56.48 -35.92 3.55
N SER A 766 56.83 -36.93 2.75
CA SER A 766 57.76 -36.74 1.63
C SER A 766 57.14 -35.92 0.50
N ALA A 767 55.81 -36.03 0.29
CA ALA A 767 55.08 -35.23 -0.69
C ALA A 767 55.01 -33.76 -0.26
N PHE A 768 54.71 -33.50 1.02
CA PHE A 768 54.71 -32.15 1.56
C PHE A 768 56.10 -31.52 1.54
N GLN A 769 57.15 -32.26 1.93
CA GLN A 769 58.54 -31.79 1.84
C GLN A 769 58.93 -31.37 0.42
N LYS A 770 58.60 -32.20 -0.59
CA LYS A 770 58.84 -31.87 -2.00
C LYS A 770 58.13 -30.58 -2.43
N MET A 771 56.90 -30.37 -1.95
CA MET A 771 56.14 -29.15 -2.24
C MET A 771 56.82 -27.90 -1.67
N VAL A 772 57.28 -27.97 -0.41
CA VAL A 772 57.97 -26.84 0.23
C VAL A 772 59.35 -26.59 -0.38
N GLU A 773 60.13 -27.62 -0.71
CA GLU A 773 61.41 -27.47 -1.42
C GLU A 773 61.23 -26.86 -2.82
N ALA A 774 60.14 -27.21 -3.52
CA ALA A 774 59.81 -26.59 -4.80
C ALA A 774 59.47 -25.09 -4.65
N ALA A 775 58.73 -24.71 -3.58
CA ALA A 775 58.47 -23.31 -3.26
C ALA A 775 59.75 -22.56 -2.86
N LEU A 776 60.65 -23.22 -2.11
CA LEU A 776 61.98 -22.70 -1.78
C LEU A 776 62.85 -22.48 -3.03
N GLY A 777 62.79 -23.38 -4.00
CA GLY A 777 63.51 -23.24 -5.27
C GLY A 777 63.06 -22.05 -6.13
N GLU A 778 61.79 -21.64 -6.03
CA GLU A 778 61.29 -20.40 -6.65
C GLU A 778 61.67 -19.16 -5.85
N TYR A 779 61.63 -19.26 -4.52
CA TYR A 779 62.00 -18.17 -3.63
C TYR A 779 63.51 -17.86 -3.70
N GLU A 780 64.36 -18.88 -3.76
CA GLU A 780 65.83 -18.84 -3.79
C GLU A 780 66.38 -19.73 -4.93
N PRO A 781 66.29 -19.31 -6.21
CA PRO A 781 66.77 -20.13 -7.32
C PRO A 781 68.29 -20.33 -7.24
N TYR A 782 68.71 -21.61 -7.23
CA TYR A 782 70.09 -22.09 -7.01
C TYR A 782 71.20 -21.37 -7.81
N ARG A 783 70.86 -20.71 -8.93
CA ARG A 783 71.83 -20.05 -9.82
C ARG A 783 72.16 -18.60 -9.46
N LEU A 784 71.48 -17.97 -8.50
CA LEU A 784 71.66 -16.54 -8.16
C LEU A 784 71.87 -16.26 -6.65
N ASN A 785 72.08 -17.31 -5.85
CA ASN A 785 72.06 -17.23 -4.38
C ASN A 785 73.19 -16.43 -3.71
N PHE A 786 74.18 -15.92 -4.46
CA PHE A 786 75.29 -15.15 -3.88
C PHE A 786 74.95 -13.66 -3.62
N LEU A 787 73.88 -13.13 -4.23
CA LEU A 787 73.44 -11.73 -4.10
C LEU A 787 72.05 -11.56 -3.44
N SER A 788 71.40 -12.67 -3.08
CA SER A 788 70.05 -12.67 -2.51
C SER A 788 70.07 -12.36 -1.01
N GLN A 789 69.34 -11.34 -0.55
CA GLN A 789 69.11 -11.08 0.88
C GLN A 789 68.06 -12.02 1.51
N LYS A 790 67.59 -13.04 0.78
CA LYS A 790 66.60 -14.01 1.27
C LYS A 790 67.31 -15.03 2.17
N ARG A 791 66.85 -15.15 3.43
CA ARG A 791 67.52 -15.90 4.52
C ARG A 791 66.66 -17.02 5.11
N ARG A 792 65.49 -17.30 4.54
CA ARG A 792 64.52 -18.23 5.13
C ARG A 792 64.76 -19.69 4.76
N GLY A 793 65.55 -19.97 3.72
CA GLY A 793 65.87 -21.35 3.33
C GLY A 793 66.39 -22.23 4.46
N PRO A 794 67.44 -21.83 5.22
CA PRO A 794 67.94 -22.61 6.35
C PRO A 794 66.92 -22.78 7.48
N GLU A 795 66.15 -21.74 7.80
CA GLU A 795 65.09 -21.76 8.83
C GLU A 795 64.03 -22.82 8.48
N VAL A 796 63.51 -22.77 7.26
CA VAL A 796 62.43 -23.65 6.79
C VAL A 796 62.89 -25.09 6.67
N ARG A 797 64.12 -25.32 6.20
CA ARG A 797 64.74 -26.67 6.17
C ARG A 797 64.95 -27.23 7.58
N GLY A 798 65.23 -26.37 8.55
CA GLY A 798 65.30 -26.74 9.97
C GLY A 798 63.99 -27.34 10.49
N TYR A 799 62.84 -26.79 10.09
CA TYR A 799 61.52 -27.35 10.45
C TYR A 799 61.17 -28.62 9.65
N LEU A 800 61.59 -28.70 8.38
CA LEU A 800 61.21 -29.77 7.44
C LEU A 800 61.89 -31.12 7.72
N TYR A 801 63.14 -31.11 8.20
CA TYR A 801 63.99 -32.30 8.33
C TYR A 801 64.29 -32.69 9.78
N ASP A 802 63.59 -32.10 10.75
CA ASP A 802 63.69 -32.50 12.15
C ASP A 802 63.15 -33.94 12.33
N GLN A 803 63.99 -34.84 12.84
CA GLN A 803 63.67 -36.28 12.97
C GLN A 803 62.75 -36.60 14.16
N GLN A 804 62.62 -35.70 15.13
CA GLN A 804 61.55 -35.73 16.15
C GLN A 804 60.45 -34.71 15.81
N GLY A 805 60.38 -34.33 14.54
CA GLY A 805 59.88 -33.04 14.12
C GLY A 805 58.36 -32.86 14.14
N PRO A 806 57.93 -31.59 14.02
CA PRO A 806 56.54 -31.18 13.97
C PRO A 806 55.75 -31.88 12.85
N SER A 807 54.46 -32.12 13.09
CA SER A 807 53.50 -32.53 12.04
C SER A 807 53.51 -31.54 10.86
N ASN A 808 53.14 -31.99 9.65
CA ASN A 808 53.10 -31.12 8.45
C ASN A 808 52.34 -29.80 8.69
N ARG A 809 51.24 -29.84 9.45
CA ARG A 809 50.47 -28.65 9.84
C ARG A 809 51.26 -27.65 10.71
N GLN A 810 52.12 -28.15 11.60
CA GLN A 810 52.97 -27.33 12.46
C GLN A 810 54.13 -26.72 11.67
N VAL A 811 54.71 -27.49 10.73
CA VAL A 811 55.69 -26.96 9.77
C VAL A 811 55.07 -25.83 8.94
N LEU A 812 53.85 -26.03 8.41
CA LEU A 812 53.12 -25.00 7.67
C LEU A 812 52.90 -23.75 8.54
N ALA A 813 52.44 -23.90 9.79
CA ALA A 813 52.24 -22.79 10.71
C ALA A 813 53.53 -21.98 10.92
N ASN A 814 54.66 -22.65 11.17
CA ASN A 814 55.94 -21.99 11.39
C ASN A 814 56.41 -21.24 10.13
N ILE A 815 56.18 -21.80 8.94
CA ILE A 815 56.53 -21.12 7.68
C ILE A 815 55.70 -19.84 7.53
N PHE A 816 54.38 -19.92 7.69
CA PHE A 816 53.48 -18.81 7.47
C PHE A 816 53.60 -17.72 8.54
N ALA A 817 53.65 -18.07 9.83
CA ALA A 817 53.79 -17.14 10.94
C ALA A 817 55.08 -16.28 10.86
N ASN A 818 56.22 -16.90 10.51
CA ASN A 818 57.50 -16.20 10.46
C ASN A 818 57.79 -15.53 9.09
N GLY A 819 56.84 -15.54 8.16
CA GLY A 819 57.04 -15.08 6.80
C GLY A 819 56.30 -13.79 6.46
N LYS A 820 56.75 -13.07 5.44
CA LYS A 820 55.97 -11.97 4.84
C LYS A 820 54.99 -12.53 3.82
N VAL A 821 53.95 -11.77 3.49
CA VAL A 821 52.90 -12.12 2.51
C VAL A 821 52.92 -11.27 1.23
N ASN A 822 54.05 -10.62 0.92
CA ASN A 822 54.20 -9.88 -0.35
C ASN A 822 54.47 -10.82 -1.53
N GLU A 823 54.32 -10.33 -2.77
CA GLU A 823 54.33 -11.15 -3.99
C GLU A 823 55.55 -12.07 -4.16
N ASN A 824 56.72 -11.63 -3.68
CA ASN A 824 58.01 -12.32 -3.83
C ASN A 824 58.46 -13.10 -2.58
N SER A 825 57.57 -13.26 -1.60
CA SER A 825 57.81 -14.00 -0.36
C SER A 825 57.69 -15.51 -0.54
N LEU A 826 58.36 -16.27 0.33
CA LEU A 826 58.21 -17.72 0.39
C LEU A 826 56.75 -18.13 0.67
N ASN A 827 56.05 -17.40 1.55
CA ASN A 827 54.66 -17.69 1.88
C ASN A 827 53.77 -17.61 0.63
N THR A 828 53.95 -16.59 -0.21
CA THR A 828 53.18 -16.45 -1.45
C THR A 828 53.45 -17.58 -2.44
N PHE A 829 54.71 -17.97 -2.65
CA PHE A 829 55.05 -19.09 -3.53
C PHE A 829 54.49 -20.41 -3.03
N LEU A 830 54.64 -20.68 -1.72
CA LEU A 830 54.10 -21.88 -1.09
C LEU A 830 52.57 -21.90 -1.14
N PHE A 831 51.93 -20.78 -0.83
CA PHE A 831 50.47 -20.64 -0.88
C PHE A 831 49.91 -20.94 -2.27
N LYS A 832 50.48 -20.34 -3.32
CA LYS A 832 50.09 -20.60 -4.72
C LYS A 832 50.17 -22.08 -5.06
N ARG A 833 51.24 -22.76 -4.62
CA ARG A 833 51.45 -24.19 -4.86
C ARG A 833 50.46 -25.05 -4.10
N VAL A 834 50.22 -24.75 -2.82
CA VAL A 834 49.25 -25.44 -1.97
C VAL A 834 47.86 -25.33 -2.59
N ILE A 835 47.39 -24.13 -2.90
CA ILE A 835 46.02 -23.97 -3.41
C ILE A 835 45.86 -24.58 -4.79
N LYS A 836 46.84 -24.44 -5.69
CA LYS A 836 46.78 -25.10 -7.00
C LYS A 836 46.67 -26.62 -6.85
N ALA A 837 47.49 -27.22 -5.99
CA ALA A 837 47.44 -28.65 -5.73
C ALA A 837 46.11 -29.09 -5.09
N MET A 838 45.57 -28.30 -4.16
CA MET A 838 44.25 -28.54 -3.57
C MET A 838 43.15 -28.46 -4.62
N GLN A 839 43.13 -27.44 -5.49
CA GLN A 839 42.14 -27.30 -6.56
C GLN A 839 42.20 -28.47 -7.56
N GLU A 840 43.40 -28.93 -7.91
CA GLU A 840 43.60 -30.11 -8.77
C GLU A 840 43.11 -31.40 -8.10
N ASP A 841 43.39 -31.59 -6.81
CA ASP A 841 42.93 -32.74 -6.02
C ASP A 841 41.39 -32.72 -5.87
N PHE A 842 40.85 -31.56 -5.53
CA PHE A 842 39.42 -31.31 -5.29
C PHE A 842 38.57 -31.45 -6.56
N SER A 843 39.10 -31.11 -7.73
CA SER A 843 38.43 -31.33 -9.02
C SER A 843 38.06 -32.81 -9.31
N ARG A 844 38.64 -33.77 -8.54
CA ARG A 844 38.41 -35.21 -8.70
C ARG A 844 37.29 -35.76 -7.83
N TYR A 845 36.77 -34.99 -6.85
CA TYR A 845 35.70 -35.42 -5.96
C TYR A 845 34.33 -35.11 -6.58
N ARG A 846 33.53 -36.17 -6.83
CA ARG A 846 32.30 -36.03 -7.62
C ARG A 846 31.03 -35.77 -6.79
N ASN A 847 30.94 -36.18 -5.52
CA ASN A 847 29.67 -36.14 -4.76
C ASN A 847 29.75 -35.79 -3.26
N GLU A 848 30.93 -35.71 -2.61
CA GLU A 848 31.07 -35.29 -1.21
C GLU A 848 32.23 -34.29 -1.06
N PHE A 849 31.90 -33.06 -0.67
CA PHE A 849 32.85 -31.96 -0.57
C PHE A 849 33.21 -31.68 0.90
N PRO A 850 34.50 -31.66 1.27
CA PRO A 850 34.90 -31.31 2.63
C PRO A 850 34.56 -29.84 2.95
N PRO A 851 34.32 -29.48 4.23
CA PRO A 851 34.15 -28.09 4.63
C PRO A 851 35.32 -27.23 4.15
N GLY A 852 35.03 -26.09 3.49
CA GLY A 852 36.03 -25.21 2.88
C GLY A 852 36.32 -25.48 1.39
N TYR A 853 35.81 -26.57 0.81
CA TYR A 853 35.98 -26.91 -0.61
C TYR A 853 35.53 -25.79 -1.56
N SER A 854 34.30 -25.28 -1.39
CA SER A 854 33.73 -24.26 -2.27
C SER A 854 34.53 -22.96 -2.23
N THR A 855 35.02 -22.58 -1.05
CA THR A 855 35.88 -21.41 -0.86
C THR A 855 37.23 -21.56 -1.56
N ILE A 856 37.84 -22.75 -1.52
CA ILE A 856 39.11 -23.04 -2.21
C ILE A 856 38.93 -23.02 -3.74
N MET A 857 37.82 -23.57 -4.24
CA MET A 857 37.52 -23.58 -5.68
C MET A 857 37.17 -22.19 -6.23
N LYS A 858 36.59 -21.31 -5.39
CA LYS A 858 36.31 -19.90 -5.74
C LYS A 858 37.54 -18.97 -5.56
N MET A 859 38.69 -19.49 -5.11
CA MET A 859 39.92 -18.70 -4.99
C MET A 859 40.58 -18.50 -6.36
N ASP A 860 40.88 -17.25 -6.69
CA ASP A 860 41.51 -16.85 -7.94
C ASP A 860 42.66 -15.85 -7.68
N LYS A 861 43.14 -15.18 -8.74
CA LYS A 861 44.20 -14.18 -8.61
C LYS A 861 43.73 -12.89 -7.94
N LEU A 862 42.45 -12.53 -8.06
CA LEU A 862 41.89 -11.26 -7.58
C LEU A 862 41.78 -11.31 -6.05
N ASN A 863 41.39 -12.44 -5.48
CA ASN A 863 41.14 -12.59 -4.05
C ASN A 863 42.28 -13.28 -3.25
N MET A 864 43.31 -13.79 -3.94
CA MET A 864 44.43 -14.55 -3.35
C MET A 864 45.06 -13.89 -2.12
N GLN A 865 45.26 -12.57 -2.15
CA GLN A 865 45.95 -11.87 -1.07
C GLN A 865 45.14 -11.89 0.24
N VAL A 866 43.81 -11.85 0.16
CA VAL A 866 42.92 -11.88 1.34
C VAL A 866 43.02 -13.24 2.05
N PHE A 867 43.03 -14.32 1.28
CA PHE A 867 43.22 -15.67 1.80
C PHE A 867 44.62 -15.90 2.37
N LEU A 868 45.64 -15.38 1.70
CA LEU A 868 47.02 -15.46 2.19
C LEU A 868 47.17 -14.76 3.55
N ASN A 869 46.63 -13.55 3.69
CA ASN A 869 46.65 -12.80 4.95
C ASN A 869 45.87 -13.55 6.06
N SER A 870 44.73 -14.16 5.71
CA SER A 870 43.95 -14.95 6.67
C SER A 870 44.70 -16.19 7.15
N LEU A 871 45.40 -16.88 6.24
CA LEU A 871 46.19 -18.07 6.57
C LEU A 871 47.40 -17.73 7.45
N GLU A 872 48.05 -16.58 7.22
CA GLU A 872 49.10 -16.04 8.07
C GLU A 872 48.58 -15.72 9.48
N ALA A 873 47.46 -15.00 9.59
CA ALA A 873 46.83 -14.70 10.88
C ALA A 873 46.43 -15.96 11.65
N TYR A 874 45.91 -16.97 10.94
CA TYR A 874 45.61 -18.28 11.51
C TYR A 874 46.87 -19.00 12.00
N ALA A 875 47.96 -18.93 11.24
CA ALA A 875 49.25 -19.51 11.60
C ALA A 875 49.83 -18.90 12.89
N GLU A 876 49.75 -17.59 13.05
CA GLU A 876 50.17 -16.86 14.24
C GLU A 876 49.41 -17.30 15.50
N ILE A 877 48.08 -17.44 15.40
CA ILE A 877 47.25 -17.94 16.50
C ILE A 877 47.63 -19.39 16.85
N TYR A 878 47.78 -20.24 15.83
CA TYR A 878 48.12 -21.65 16.00
C TYR A 878 49.49 -21.84 16.67
N LYS A 879 50.49 -21.06 16.26
CA LYS A 879 51.84 -21.06 16.85
C LYS A 879 51.81 -20.69 18.34
N LYS A 880 51.11 -19.60 18.70
CA LYS A 880 50.96 -19.15 20.10
C LYS A 880 50.25 -20.19 20.99
N MET A 881 49.27 -20.91 20.46
CA MET A 881 48.60 -22.00 21.20
C MET A 881 49.56 -23.17 21.49
N ASN A 882 50.38 -23.57 20.53
CA ASN A 882 51.36 -24.64 20.72
C ASN A 882 52.49 -24.26 21.68
N GLU A 883 52.98 -23.03 21.63
CA GLU A 883 54.02 -22.52 22.56
C GLU A 883 53.50 -22.49 24.02
N LYS A 884 52.24 -22.09 24.24
CA LYS A 884 51.61 -22.17 25.56
C LYS A 884 51.49 -23.61 26.06
N THR A 885 51.14 -24.55 25.18
CA THR A 885 50.95 -25.96 25.55
C THR A 885 52.29 -26.63 25.89
N ALA A 886 53.37 -26.28 25.19
CA ALA A 886 54.73 -26.75 25.48
C ALA A 886 55.26 -26.23 26.84
N ASN A 887 54.99 -24.98 27.18
CA ASN A 887 55.43 -24.38 28.45
C ASN A 887 54.71 -25.00 29.67
N VAL A 888 53.44 -25.40 29.54
CA VAL A 888 52.67 -26.09 30.60
C VAL A 888 53.15 -27.53 30.84
N VAL A 889 53.64 -28.21 29.80
CA VAL A 889 54.21 -29.56 29.94
C VAL A 889 55.61 -29.52 30.57
N SER A 890 56.40 -28.47 30.32
CA SER A 890 57.74 -28.32 30.94
C SER A 890 57.70 -27.91 32.43
N SER A 891 56.59 -27.32 32.91
CA SER A 891 56.42 -26.95 34.32
C SER A 891 55.85 -28.08 35.20
N CYS A 892 55.51 -29.23 34.61
CA CYS A 892 55.02 -30.43 35.29
C CYS A 892 56.01 -31.61 35.25
N GLN A 893 57.28 -31.38 34.87
CA GLN A 893 58.37 -32.37 34.94
C GLN A 893 59.37 -32.04 36.04
#